data_AF-A0A0H2SEI2-F1
#
_entry.id   AF-A0A0H2SEI2-F1
#
_cell.length_a   1.000
_cell.length_b   1.000
_cell.length_c   1.000
_cell.angle_alpha   90.00
_cell.angle_beta   90.00
_cell.angle_gamma   90.00
#
_symmetry.space_group_name_H-M   'P 1'
#
loop_
_entity.id
_entity.type
_entity.pdbx_description
1 polymer ?
#
loop_
_entity_poly.entity_id
_entity_poly.type
_entity_poly.pdbx_seq_one_letter_code
_entity_poly.pdbx_strand_id
1 'polypeptide(L)'
;MAYSIWYRLFPKANNFRSLDALPEEIIVDHILARLTVKEILKVRKINKALCAITKKASVWKRFLPHLRSLQQPLAPLPPTWKYNAREITPLELERLVTRAISLDNNWRGSDPKIYRELHCSAFDNVLDMVLLPGGHYLVTSVQDRLNKFSIVIWAMDHPATGRPCPIIFRQTMVRAYHLQAKYMTVDGRKSLCVAFLRKRHKDTKDKREIPITVEMGSKDDDEDESMPIKYECTTISMSLASLGQLTNRECPPGTRHFENIACTIEKEDPVTVVSRIRTGRQLGAVSLDEIDGAACVCVVKRPNRIVLERLGADFHNNPRMSLTCRISQEYKNQQHSIWNFRVIPSQCQILILRVVRAVKSQDPDTYLVELFDIPTEFGDFSIPPESARFLQSTDKLLNVQIAELRGGTQNDESIMPSIAANKPPPPISLYLRYDTGVDHVSIWPCARPLPPSPPPSPGSVCKERPPMEYYYSLNDVESRTLESKHHDMGCIRTVPGAYRALVYTVPPDLITSPTPTTGLSTYVYRGDEKIYLDPDAALELIPDYFEVHADGMTVDEWTARENGDILMEEEEQRKFIWPQPRQNIHSKRQLLANVPLQDAFDEVLRKGVTAITWDEDTGRVCITTDFEKELHILDFSCARKPDADDQIIFDELQKMAVDESQRLRLIRNPVETCFPKSPKVQRFARPTKKFRKLPTYIFDEF
;
A
#
# COMPACT_ATOMS: atom_id res chain seq x y z
N MET A 1 31.52 -22.66 16.14
CA MET A 1 31.88 -21.89 14.93
C MET A 1 31.59 -22.74 13.71
N ALA A 2 30.42 -22.58 13.10
CA ALA A 2 30.18 -23.10 11.76
C ALA A 2 31.03 -22.24 10.79
N TYR A 3 31.79 -22.86 9.90
CA TYR A 3 32.58 -22.13 8.90
C TYR A 3 31.63 -21.25 8.08
N SER A 4 31.78 -19.93 8.19
CA SER A 4 30.97 -19.01 7.40
C SER A 4 31.26 -19.20 5.90
N ILE A 5 30.29 -18.89 5.05
CA ILE A 5 30.42 -18.94 3.57
C ILE A 5 31.68 -18.19 3.10
N TRP A 6 32.09 -17.15 3.84
CA TRP A 6 33.33 -16.40 3.62
C TRP A 6 34.58 -17.29 3.54
N TYR A 7 34.75 -18.21 4.49
CA TYR A 7 35.91 -19.12 4.52
C TYR A 7 35.91 -20.13 3.37
N ARG A 8 34.73 -20.44 2.80
CA ARG A 8 34.61 -21.32 1.62
C ARG A 8 34.96 -20.58 0.33
N LEU A 9 34.59 -19.32 0.23
CA LEU A 9 34.85 -18.49 -0.95
C LEU A 9 36.31 -18.00 -1.02
N PHE A 10 37.01 -17.95 0.12
CA PHE A 10 38.43 -17.59 0.19
C PHE A 10 39.28 -18.64 0.92
N PRO A 11 39.60 -19.77 0.27
CA PRO A 11 40.55 -20.72 0.82
C PRO A 11 41.96 -20.10 0.88
N LYS A 12 42.40 -19.73 2.09
CA LYS A 12 43.76 -19.29 2.47
C LYS A 12 44.46 -18.41 1.43
N ALA A 13 44.03 -17.15 1.33
CA ALA A 13 44.80 -16.13 0.61
C ALA A 13 46.14 -15.89 1.33
N ASN A 14 47.27 -16.24 0.70
CA ASN A 14 48.63 -15.98 1.22
C ASN A 14 49.02 -14.49 1.21
N ASN A 15 48.09 -13.59 0.90
CA ASN A 15 48.36 -12.16 0.74
C ASN A 15 47.58 -11.36 1.81
N PHE A 16 48.24 -11.05 2.92
CA PHE A 16 47.71 -10.29 4.07
C PHE A 16 47.27 -8.85 3.74
N ARG A 17 47.33 -8.42 2.48
CA ARG A 17 46.97 -7.06 2.03
C ARG A 17 45.59 -6.96 1.35
N SER A 18 44.84 -8.06 1.21
CA SER A 18 43.49 -8.03 0.63
C SER A 18 42.41 -7.82 1.70
N LEU A 19 41.31 -7.14 1.36
CA LEU A 19 40.06 -7.12 2.14
C LEU A 19 39.58 -8.55 2.48
N ASP A 20 39.87 -9.50 1.58
CA ASP A 20 39.49 -10.91 1.72
C ASP A 20 40.21 -11.62 2.88
N ALA A 21 41.31 -11.02 3.40
CA ALA A 21 42.05 -11.54 4.54
C ALA A 21 41.46 -11.09 5.89
N LEU A 22 40.52 -10.15 5.90
CA LEU A 22 39.90 -9.67 7.13
C LEU A 22 38.81 -10.63 7.63
N PRO A 23 38.61 -10.74 8.95
CA PRO A 23 37.46 -11.43 9.51
C PRO A 23 36.15 -10.81 9.01
N GLU A 24 35.14 -11.65 8.83
CA GLU A 24 33.83 -11.25 8.30
C GLU A 24 33.20 -10.14 9.16
N GLU A 25 33.35 -10.23 10.48
CA GLU A 25 32.84 -9.28 11.45
C GLU A 25 33.48 -7.89 11.25
N ILE A 26 34.78 -7.83 10.92
CA ILE A 26 35.44 -6.55 10.64
C ILE A 26 34.87 -5.90 9.38
N ILE A 27 34.60 -6.72 8.36
CA ILE A 27 34.02 -6.23 7.11
C ILE A 27 32.59 -5.73 7.37
N VAL A 28 31.75 -6.48 8.08
CA VAL A 28 30.35 -6.11 8.30
C VAL A 28 30.21 -4.94 9.29
N ASP A 29 30.83 -5.05 10.46
CA ASP A 29 30.56 -4.18 11.60
C ASP A 29 31.43 -2.90 11.60
N HIS A 30 32.56 -2.89 10.89
CA HIS A 30 33.45 -1.72 10.85
C HIS A 30 33.59 -1.10 9.47
N ILE A 31 33.78 -1.90 8.41
CA ILE A 31 33.97 -1.36 7.05
C ILE A 31 32.62 -1.02 6.44
N LEU A 32 31.77 -2.02 6.22
CA LEU A 32 30.47 -1.83 5.63
C LEU A 32 29.68 -0.84 6.46
N ALA A 33 29.71 -0.90 7.80
CA ALA A 33 28.99 0.01 8.69
C ALA A 33 29.17 1.51 8.39
N ARG A 34 30.30 1.89 7.78
CA ARG A 34 30.63 3.27 7.41
C ARG A 34 30.25 3.63 5.97
N LEU A 35 29.79 2.67 5.19
CA LEU A 35 29.40 2.85 3.80
C LEU A 35 27.92 3.22 3.68
N THR A 36 27.65 4.12 2.74
CA THR A 36 26.31 4.43 2.24
C THR A 36 25.70 3.24 1.50
N VAL A 37 24.38 3.25 1.31
CA VAL A 37 23.70 2.23 0.49
C VAL A 37 24.30 2.16 -0.92
N LYS A 38 24.61 3.31 -1.54
CA LYS A 38 25.23 3.40 -2.86
C LYS A 38 26.59 2.68 -2.89
N GLU A 39 27.43 2.90 -1.89
CA GLU A 39 28.75 2.27 -1.81
C GLU A 39 28.66 0.77 -1.54
N ILE A 40 27.73 0.30 -0.69
CA ILE A 40 27.50 -1.14 -0.49
C ILE A 40 27.12 -1.82 -1.81
N LEU A 41 26.24 -1.20 -2.59
CA LEU A 41 25.83 -1.73 -3.89
C LEU A 41 26.98 -1.74 -4.90
N LYS A 42 27.97 -0.83 -4.79
CA LYS A 42 29.22 -0.89 -5.56
C LYS A 42 30.12 -2.03 -5.08
N VAL A 43 30.32 -2.16 -3.77
CA VAL A 43 31.11 -3.24 -3.15
C VAL A 43 30.58 -4.62 -3.57
N ARG A 44 29.26 -4.78 -3.66
CA ARG A 44 28.61 -6.00 -4.15
C ARG A 44 29.08 -6.44 -5.53
N LYS A 45 29.44 -5.51 -6.42
CA LYS A 45 29.86 -5.81 -7.80
C LYS A 45 31.32 -6.22 -7.93
N ILE A 46 32.10 -6.15 -6.84
CA ILE A 46 33.56 -6.41 -6.88
C ILE A 46 33.85 -7.91 -7.00
N ASN A 47 33.30 -8.73 -6.09
CA ASN A 47 33.49 -10.18 -6.11
C ASN A 47 32.30 -10.93 -5.46
N LYS A 48 32.20 -12.25 -5.69
CA LYS A 48 31.08 -13.08 -5.21
C LYS A 48 30.94 -13.11 -3.68
N ALA A 49 32.06 -13.02 -2.95
CA ALA A 49 32.03 -13.11 -1.51
C ALA A 49 31.57 -11.79 -0.87
N LEU A 50 32.05 -10.65 -1.36
CA LEU A 50 31.52 -9.33 -1.02
C LEU A 50 30.05 -9.21 -1.44
N CYS A 51 29.67 -9.78 -2.58
CA CYS A 51 28.26 -9.91 -2.97
C CYS A 51 27.44 -10.64 -1.89
N ALA A 52 27.90 -11.80 -1.42
CA ALA A 52 27.23 -12.55 -0.37
C ALA A 52 27.19 -11.80 0.99
N ILE A 53 28.29 -11.17 1.42
CA ILE A 53 28.33 -10.42 2.69
C ILE A 53 27.37 -9.23 2.66
N THR A 54 27.32 -8.48 1.57
CA THR A 54 26.44 -7.30 1.45
C THR A 54 24.94 -7.67 1.48
N LYS A 55 24.59 -8.95 1.34
CA LYS A 55 23.21 -9.46 1.46
C LYS A 55 22.82 -9.84 2.90
N LYS A 56 23.72 -9.74 3.89
CA LYS A 56 23.40 -10.06 5.29
C LYS A 56 22.43 -9.05 5.90
N ALA A 57 21.48 -9.52 6.71
CA ALA A 57 20.49 -8.66 7.34
C ALA A 57 21.11 -7.58 8.24
N SER A 58 22.21 -7.87 8.95
CA SER A 58 22.90 -6.90 9.81
C SER A 58 23.34 -5.64 9.07
N VAL A 59 23.81 -5.79 7.83
CA VAL A 59 24.21 -4.67 6.95
C VAL A 59 23.03 -3.73 6.71
N TRP A 60 21.82 -4.26 6.52
CA TRP A 60 20.63 -3.48 6.22
C TRP A 60 19.90 -2.98 7.47
N LYS A 61 19.92 -3.74 8.58
CA LYS A 61 19.24 -3.37 9.84
C LYS A 61 19.77 -2.06 10.41
N ARG A 62 21.05 -1.76 10.20
CA ARG A 62 21.66 -0.51 10.68
C ARG A 62 21.08 0.74 10.01
N PHE A 63 20.45 0.62 8.84
CA PHE A 63 19.82 1.76 8.16
C PHE A 63 18.45 2.11 8.74
N LEU A 64 17.82 1.20 9.49
CA LEU A 64 16.47 1.39 10.05
C LEU A 64 16.32 2.65 10.91
N PRO A 65 17.27 3.01 11.80
CA PRO A 65 17.19 4.27 12.54
C PRO A 65 17.26 5.50 11.62
N HIS A 66 18.04 5.42 10.52
CA HIS A 66 18.19 6.51 9.56
C HIS A 66 16.96 6.68 8.65
N LEU A 67 16.18 5.63 8.44
CA LEU A 67 14.91 5.74 7.73
C LEU A 67 13.93 6.69 8.43
N ARG A 68 14.17 7.02 9.72
CA ARG A 68 13.38 8.01 10.43
C ARG A 68 13.60 9.45 9.96
N SER A 69 14.77 9.79 9.43
CA SER A 69 15.06 11.15 8.95
C SER A 69 14.62 11.41 7.51
N LEU A 70 14.13 10.39 6.80
CA LEU A 70 13.53 10.58 5.48
C LEU A 70 12.27 11.43 5.59
N GLN A 71 12.09 12.33 4.61
CA GLN A 71 10.88 13.12 4.49
C GLN A 71 9.71 12.22 4.13
N GLN A 72 9.97 11.19 3.31
CA GLN A 72 8.95 10.25 2.92
C GLN A 72 8.57 9.27 4.05
N PRO A 73 7.27 9.00 4.21
CA PRO A 73 6.82 7.89 5.03
C PRO A 73 7.39 6.58 4.49
N LEU A 74 7.63 5.65 5.40
CA LEU A 74 8.06 4.31 5.02
C LEU A 74 6.88 3.49 4.57
N ALA A 75 7.07 2.72 3.50
CA ALA A 75 6.14 1.71 3.04
C ALA A 75 5.72 0.82 4.21
N PRO A 76 4.44 0.84 4.62
CA PRO A 76 3.98 -0.01 5.69
C PRO A 76 4.11 -1.46 5.25
N LEU A 77 4.55 -2.31 6.17
CA LEU A 77 4.64 -3.73 5.92
C LEU A 77 3.32 -4.38 6.33
N PRO A 78 2.96 -5.54 5.73
CA PRO A 78 1.85 -6.32 6.24
C PRO A 78 2.05 -6.58 7.73
N PRO A 79 1.02 -6.42 8.59
CA PRO A 79 1.16 -6.45 10.04
C PRO A 79 1.24 -7.89 10.57
N THR A 80 2.24 -8.64 10.11
CA THR A 80 2.51 -10.03 10.48
C THR A 80 3.90 -10.17 11.08
N TRP A 81 4.05 -11.14 11.98
CA TRP A 81 5.34 -11.50 12.57
C TRP A 81 6.45 -11.78 11.54
N LYS A 82 6.13 -12.17 10.31
CA LYS A 82 7.13 -12.38 9.23
C LYS A 82 7.96 -11.11 8.99
N TYR A 83 7.35 -9.94 9.15
CA TYR A 83 7.99 -8.66 8.94
C TYR A 83 8.46 -8.04 10.26
N ASN A 84 8.63 -8.81 11.32
CA ASN A 84 9.23 -8.31 12.56
C ASN A 84 10.75 -8.16 12.41
N ALA A 85 11.40 -7.42 13.33
CA ALA A 85 12.84 -7.16 13.24
C ALA A 85 13.74 -8.40 13.30
N ARG A 86 13.23 -9.56 13.75
CA ARG A 86 13.97 -10.83 13.86
C ARG A 86 13.80 -11.71 12.62
N GLU A 87 12.58 -11.77 12.10
CA GLU A 87 12.13 -12.72 11.07
C GLU A 87 12.17 -12.13 9.66
N ILE A 88 12.20 -10.80 9.53
CA ILE A 88 12.27 -10.14 8.22
C ILE A 88 13.49 -10.65 7.46
N THR A 89 13.25 -11.10 6.23
CA THR A 89 14.33 -11.66 5.41
C THR A 89 15.32 -10.56 5.01
N PRO A 90 16.61 -10.89 4.79
CA PRO A 90 17.59 -9.89 4.35
C PRO A 90 17.19 -9.18 3.04
N LEU A 91 16.54 -9.90 2.12
CA LEU A 91 16.04 -9.36 0.86
C LEU A 91 14.89 -8.36 1.06
N GLU A 92 13.91 -8.69 1.91
CA GLU A 92 12.80 -7.78 2.23
C GLU A 92 13.31 -6.51 2.92
N LEU A 93 14.28 -6.66 3.83
CA LEU A 93 14.89 -5.54 4.53
C LEU A 93 15.71 -4.64 3.59
N GLU A 94 16.49 -5.23 2.69
CA GLU A 94 17.21 -4.49 1.65
C GLU A 94 16.22 -3.74 0.75
N ARG A 95 15.13 -4.38 0.32
CA ARG A 95 14.08 -3.74 -0.48
C ARG A 95 13.43 -2.57 0.25
N LEU A 96 13.13 -2.73 1.53
CA LEU A 96 12.56 -1.66 2.36
C LEU A 96 13.49 -0.45 2.38
N VAL A 97 14.77 -0.66 2.68
CA VAL A 97 15.78 0.42 2.75
C VAL A 97 16.00 1.08 1.39
N THR A 98 16.23 0.28 0.34
CA THR A 98 16.52 0.77 -1.01
C THR A 98 15.33 1.50 -1.61
N ARG A 99 14.09 1.00 -1.44
CA ARG A 99 12.87 1.69 -1.88
C ARG A 99 12.71 3.03 -1.16
N ALA A 100 12.78 3.04 0.16
CA ALA A 100 12.58 4.26 0.94
C ALA A 100 13.56 5.36 0.53
N ILE A 101 14.85 5.05 0.42
CA ILE A 101 15.89 6.01 0.05
C ILE A 101 15.75 6.46 -1.41
N SER A 102 15.57 5.52 -2.35
CA SER A 102 15.46 5.87 -3.76
C SER A 102 14.20 6.68 -4.06
N LEU A 103 13.09 6.35 -3.39
CA LEU A 103 11.85 7.12 -3.47
C LEU A 103 12.07 8.54 -2.92
N ASP A 104 12.58 8.67 -1.70
CA ASP A 104 12.83 9.97 -1.09
C ASP A 104 13.73 10.84 -1.98
N ASN A 105 14.80 10.27 -2.53
CA ASN A 105 15.68 10.96 -3.48
C ASN A 105 14.97 11.36 -4.78
N ASN A 106 14.22 10.43 -5.39
CA ASN A 106 13.53 10.67 -6.66
C ASN A 106 12.54 11.82 -6.55
N TRP A 107 11.81 11.88 -5.44
CA TRP A 107 10.77 12.85 -5.21
C TRP A 107 11.25 14.19 -4.66
N ARG A 108 12.48 14.26 -4.13
CA ARG A 108 13.16 15.55 -3.88
C ARG A 108 13.60 16.22 -5.19
N GLY A 109 13.78 15.43 -6.25
CA GLY A 109 14.06 15.92 -7.60
C GLY A 109 12.94 16.82 -8.15
N SER A 110 13.29 17.70 -9.09
CA SER A 110 12.29 18.47 -9.86
C SER A 110 11.62 17.64 -10.97
N ASP A 111 12.19 16.49 -11.30
CA ASP A 111 11.79 15.62 -12.40
C ASP A 111 11.79 14.17 -11.91
N PRO A 112 10.69 13.70 -11.30
CA PRO A 112 10.60 12.35 -10.77
C PRO A 112 10.61 11.32 -11.90
N LYS A 113 11.52 10.36 -11.80
CA LYS A 113 11.76 9.33 -12.82
C LYS A 113 11.03 8.03 -12.50
N ILE A 114 10.54 7.37 -13.54
CA ILE A 114 10.05 5.99 -13.45
C ILE A 114 11.26 5.06 -13.51
N TYR A 115 11.47 4.28 -12.46
CA TYR A 115 12.60 3.34 -12.35
C TYR A 115 12.32 2.02 -13.03
N ARG A 116 11.07 1.59 -12.97
CA ARG A 116 10.65 0.29 -13.50
C ARG A 116 9.22 0.38 -13.98
N GLU A 117 9.02 -0.09 -15.20
CA GLU A 117 7.72 -0.33 -15.80
C GLU A 117 7.51 -1.85 -15.90
N LEU A 118 6.34 -2.31 -15.49
CA LEU A 118 5.93 -3.71 -15.61
C LEU A 118 4.56 -3.78 -16.26
N HIS A 119 4.41 -4.76 -17.13
CA HIS A 119 3.13 -5.11 -17.75
C HIS A 119 2.78 -6.54 -17.35
N CYS A 120 1.54 -6.76 -16.92
CA CYS A 120 1.03 -8.11 -16.73
C CYS A 120 -0.41 -8.22 -17.21
N SER A 121 -0.75 -9.37 -17.81
CA SER A 121 -2.14 -9.67 -18.20
C SER A 121 -3.05 -9.62 -16.98
N ALA A 122 -4.06 -8.75 -17.04
CA ALA A 122 -5.16 -8.72 -16.09
C ALA A 122 -6.16 -9.87 -16.34
N PHE A 123 -6.09 -10.50 -17.52
CA PHE A 123 -6.99 -11.54 -18.07
C PHE A 123 -8.44 -11.09 -18.32
N ASP A 124 -8.94 -10.21 -17.45
CA ASP A 124 -10.28 -9.64 -17.45
C ASP A 124 -10.23 -8.11 -17.49
N ASN A 125 -11.37 -7.46 -17.76
CA ASN A 125 -11.45 -6.00 -17.78
C ASN A 125 -11.48 -5.49 -16.33
N VAL A 126 -10.48 -4.71 -15.93
CA VAL A 126 -10.40 -4.18 -14.58
C VAL A 126 -11.26 -2.92 -14.47
N LEU A 127 -12.28 -2.97 -13.62
CA LEU A 127 -13.30 -1.93 -13.47
C LEU A 127 -13.04 -0.94 -12.34
N ASP A 128 -12.27 -1.36 -11.35
CA ASP A 128 -11.86 -0.59 -10.16
C ASP A 128 -10.69 -1.31 -9.50
N MET A 129 -9.81 -0.57 -8.81
CA MET A 129 -8.67 -1.18 -8.13
C MET A 129 -8.19 -0.36 -6.93
N VAL A 130 -7.62 -1.06 -5.95
CA VAL A 130 -7.01 -0.45 -4.76
C VAL A 130 -5.71 -1.16 -4.43
N LEU A 131 -4.62 -0.40 -4.38
CA LEU A 131 -3.33 -0.89 -3.93
C LEU A 131 -3.25 -0.75 -2.41
N LEU A 132 -2.94 -1.85 -1.71
CA LEU A 132 -2.81 -1.79 -0.26
C LEU A 132 -1.56 -1.02 0.14
N PRO A 133 -1.58 -0.37 1.33
CA PRO A 133 -0.41 0.31 1.85
C PRO A 133 0.82 -0.61 1.84
N GLY A 134 1.94 -0.13 1.31
CA GLY A 134 3.17 -0.92 1.17
C GLY A 134 3.28 -1.69 -0.14
N GLY A 135 2.25 -1.63 -0.98
CA GLY A 135 2.28 -2.12 -2.36
C GLY A 135 2.44 -3.63 -2.49
N HIS A 136 2.28 -4.42 -1.42
CA HIS A 136 2.46 -5.87 -1.44
C HIS A 136 1.30 -6.59 -2.14
N TYR A 137 0.09 -6.10 -1.95
CA TYR A 137 -1.11 -6.64 -2.57
C TYR A 137 -1.89 -5.55 -3.32
N LEU A 138 -2.48 -5.92 -4.44
CA LEU A 138 -3.44 -5.12 -5.19
C LEU A 138 -4.76 -5.88 -5.20
N VAL A 139 -5.87 -5.16 -5.04
CA VAL A 139 -7.21 -5.74 -5.18
C VAL A 139 -7.89 -5.08 -6.37
N THR A 140 -8.41 -5.90 -7.28
CA THR A 140 -9.14 -5.43 -8.46
C THR A 140 -10.57 -5.96 -8.48
N SER A 141 -11.50 -5.15 -8.96
CA SER A 141 -12.80 -5.61 -9.43
C SER A 141 -12.69 -5.83 -10.94
N VAL A 142 -12.98 -7.04 -11.40
CA VAL A 142 -12.84 -7.40 -12.82
C VAL A 142 -14.14 -7.89 -13.42
N GLN A 143 -14.26 -7.77 -14.74
CA GLN A 143 -15.34 -8.31 -15.55
C GLN A 143 -14.77 -9.18 -16.66
N ASP A 144 -15.21 -10.44 -16.68
CA ASP A 144 -14.83 -11.37 -17.73
C ASP A 144 -15.59 -11.12 -19.04
N ARG A 145 -15.27 -11.89 -20.08
CA ARG A 145 -15.94 -11.80 -21.40
C ARG A 145 -17.40 -12.25 -21.38
N LEU A 146 -17.83 -12.95 -20.33
CA LEU A 146 -19.19 -13.44 -20.12
C LEU A 146 -19.99 -12.50 -19.19
N ASN A 147 -19.48 -11.30 -18.91
CA ASN A 147 -20.06 -10.33 -17.99
C ASN A 147 -20.21 -10.85 -16.54
N LYS A 148 -19.39 -11.82 -16.14
CA LYS A 148 -19.25 -12.23 -14.74
C LYS A 148 -18.27 -11.31 -14.05
N PHE A 149 -18.62 -10.92 -12.84
CA PHE A 149 -17.81 -10.03 -12.03
C PHE A 149 -17.04 -10.82 -10.98
N SER A 150 -15.81 -10.41 -10.68
CA SER A 150 -15.00 -11.00 -9.63
C SER A 150 -14.17 -9.95 -8.91
N ILE A 151 -13.88 -10.20 -7.63
CA ILE A 151 -12.79 -9.55 -6.92
C ILE A 151 -11.54 -10.42 -7.06
N VAL A 152 -10.42 -9.84 -7.48
CA VAL A 152 -9.13 -10.54 -7.61
C VAL A 152 -8.12 -9.91 -6.67
N ILE A 153 -7.42 -10.74 -5.90
CA ILE A 153 -6.29 -10.30 -5.06
C ILE A 153 -5.00 -10.71 -5.76
N TRP A 154 -4.11 -9.74 -5.94
CA TRP A 154 -2.82 -9.90 -6.60
C TRP A 154 -1.69 -9.78 -5.60
N ALA A 155 -0.70 -10.65 -5.69
CA ALA A 155 0.60 -10.47 -5.04
C ALA A 155 1.51 -9.70 -6.00
N MET A 156 1.88 -8.46 -5.65
CA MET A 156 2.58 -7.56 -6.58
C MET A 156 4.05 -7.89 -6.80
N ASP A 157 4.70 -8.46 -5.78
CA ASP A 157 6.10 -8.88 -5.83
C ASP A 157 6.20 -10.38 -5.45
N HIS A 158 5.48 -11.26 -6.18
CA HIS A 158 5.42 -12.69 -5.86
C HIS A 158 6.84 -13.32 -5.89
N PRO A 159 7.34 -13.94 -4.80
CA PRO A 159 8.73 -14.36 -4.70
C PRO A 159 9.19 -15.36 -5.77
N ALA A 160 8.29 -16.26 -6.22
CA ALA A 160 8.61 -17.25 -7.25
C ALA A 160 8.74 -16.67 -8.67
N THR A 161 7.94 -15.64 -9.01
CA THR A 161 7.88 -15.10 -10.38
C THR A 161 8.61 -13.76 -10.52
N GLY A 162 8.84 -13.07 -9.40
CA GLY A 162 9.36 -11.70 -9.38
C GLY A 162 8.41 -10.68 -10.03
N ARG A 163 7.16 -11.06 -10.30
CA ARG A 163 6.16 -10.28 -11.03
C ARG A 163 4.81 -10.30 -10.30
N PRO A 164 3.92 -9.35 -10.59
CA PRO A 164 2.54 -9.37 -10.13
C PRO A 164 1.85 -10.66 -10.56
N CYS A 165 1.11 -11.29 -9.65
CA CYS A 165 0.39 -12.52 -9.94
C CYS A 165 -0.95 -12.55 -9.20
N PRO A 166 -2.06 -12.92 -9.88
CA PRO A 166 -3.34 -13.09 -9.21
C PRO A 166 -3.27 -14.37 -8.38
N ILE A 167 -3.58 -14.26 -7.09
CA ILE A 167 -3.51 -15.38 -6.16
C ILE A 167 -4.89 -15.88 -5.74
N ILE A 168 -5.93 -15.04 -5.88
CA ILE A 168 -7.29 -15.35 -5.39
C ILE A 168 -8.32 -14.71 -6.29
N PHE A 169 -9.38 -15.48 -6.57
CA PHE A 169 -10.53 -15.05 -7.35
C PHE A 169 -11.80 -15.27 -6.52
N ARG A 170 -12.60 -14.22 -6.35
CA ARG A 170 -13.88 -14.30 -5.66
C ARG A 170 -14.98 -13.72 -6.53
N GLN A 171 -15.80 -14.59 -7.11
CA GLN A 171 -16.90 -14.17 -7.95
C GLN A 171 -17.91 -13.31 -7.17
N THR A 172 -18.40 -12.25 -7.81
CA THR A 172 -19.48 -11.39 -7.34
C THR A 172 -20.65 -11.46 -8.31
N MET A 173 -21.87 -11.36 -7.79
CA MET A 173 -23.07 -11.43 -8.66
C MET A 173 -23.23 -10.17 -9.53
N VAL A 174 -22.64 -9.05 -9.10
CA VAL A 174 -22.74 -7.74 -9.77
C VAL A 174 -21.39 -7.03 -9.64
N ARG A 175 -21.19 -5.99 -10.48
CA ARG A 175 -20.03 -5.10 -10.41
C ARG A 175 -19.81 -4.60 -8.99
N ALA A 176 -18.57 -4.70 -8.53
CA ALA A 176 -18.09 -4.05 -7.32
C ALA A 176 -17.47 -2.70 -7.71
N TYR A 177 -17.79 -1.65 -6.95
CA TYR A 177 -17.28 -0.31 -7.17
C TYR A 177 -16.96 0.35 -5.81
N HIS A 178 -16.12 1.38 -5.82
CA HIS A 178 -15.51 1.97 -4.62
C HIS A 178 -14.83 0.94 -3.75
N LEU A 179 -13.91 0.20 -4.38
CA LEU A 179 -13.05 -0.71 -3.65
C LEU A 179 -12.23 0.08 -2.62
N GLN A 180 -12.26 -0.41 -1.38
CA GLN A 180 -11.36 -0.02 -0.31
C GLN A 180 -10.75 -1.30 0.24
N ALA A 181 -9.44 -1.30 0.49
CA ALA A 181 -8.78 -2.44 1.10
C ALA A 181 -7.76 -1.99 2.13
N LYS A 182 -7.72 -2.68 3.26
CA LYS A 182 -6.83 -2.35 4.38
C LYS A 182 -6.43 -3.61 5.13
N TYR A 183 -5.24 -3.57 5.74
CA TYR A 183 -4.84 -4.56 6.72
C TYR A 183 -5.52 -4.25 8.05
N MET A 184 -6.19 -5.25 8.64
CA MET A 184 -6.94 -5.08 9.89
C MET A 184 -6.87 -6.35 10.73
N THR A 185 -7.18 -6.24 12.02
CA THR A 185 -7.36 -7.41 12.89
C THR A 185 -8.86 -7.71 13.08
N VAL A 186 -9.36 -8.80 12.47
CA VAL A 186 -10.77 -9.24 12.62
C VAL A 186 -10.78 -10.49 13.50
N ASP A 187 -11.49 -10.43 14.64
CA ASP A 187 -11.56 -11.51 15.64
C ASP A 187 -10.19 -12.08 16.04
N GLY A 188 -9.22 -11.18 16.26
CA GLY A 188 -7.84 -11.55 16.62
C GLY A 188 -7.00 -12.08 15.46
N ARG A 189 -7.56 -12.24 14.26
CA ARG A 189 -6.84 -12.69 13.07
C ARG A 189 -6.38 -11.50 12.24
N LYS A 190 -5.11 -11.49 11.86
CA LYS A 190 -4.54 -10.54 10.90
C LYS A 190 -5.09 -10.83 9.52
N SER A 191 -5.79 -9.88 8.95
CA SER A 191 -6.49 -10.06 7.68
C SER A 191 -6.32 -8.89 6.74
N LEU A 192 -6.44 -9.19 5.45
CA LEU A 192 -6.72 -8.24 4.40
C LEU A 192 -8.24 -8.12 4.29
N CYS A 193 -8.77 -6.94 4.61
CA CYS A 193 -10.19 -6.64 4.46
C CYS A 193 -10.42 -5.85 3.17
N VAL A 194 -11.45 -6.22 2.41
CA VAL A 194 -11.88 -5.51 1.19
C VAL A 194 -13.34 -5.14 1.35
N ALA A 195 -13.64 -3.84 1.31
CA ALA A 195 -15.00 -3.32 1.25
C ALA A 195 -15.28 -2.76 -0.14
N PHE A 196 -16.49 -2.97 -0.62
CA PHE A 196 -16.96 -2.41 -1.89
C PHE A 196 -18.47 -2.25 -1.87
N LEU A 197 -18.96 -1.38 -2.75
CA LEU A 197 -20.38 -1.15 -2.96
C LEU A 197 -20.91 -2.00 -4.12
N ARG A 198 -22.21 -2.26 -4.06
CA ARG A 198 -23.01 -2.95 -5.07
C ARG A 198 -24.36 -2.26 -5.23
N LYS A 199 -24.86 -2.22 -6.46
CA LYS A 199 -26.23 -1.81 -6.80
C LYS A 199 -26.96 -3.01 -7.38
N ARG A 200 -28.23 -3.16 -7.03
CA ARG A 200 -29.13 -4.15 -7.62
C ARG A 200 -30.51 -3.55 -7.74
N HIS A 201 -31.27 -3.96 -8.72
CA HIS A 201 -32.70 -3.66 -8.73
C HIS A 201 -33.38 -4.26 -7.50
N LYS A 202 -34.36 -3.54 -6.94
CA LYS A 202 -35.21 -4.07 -5.87
C LYS A 202 -36.06 -5.23 -6.41
N ASP A 203 -36.53 -5.12 -7.65
CA ASP A 203 -37.17 -6.21 -8.38
C ASP A 203 -36.12 -7.02 -9.16
N THR A 204 -36.02 -8.32 -8.87
CA THR A 204 -35.08 -9.22 -9.56
C THR A 204 -35.46 -9.47 -11.02
N LYS A 205 -36.68 -9.13 -11.42
CA LYS A 205 -37.15 -9.21 -12.81
C LYS A 205 -36.70 -8.02 -13.66
N ASP A 206 -36.35 -6.89 -13.02
CA ASP A 206 -35.83 -5.74 -13.74
C ASP A 206 -34.41 -6.02 -14.21
N LYS A 207 -34.24 -6.00 -15.54
CA LYS A 207 -32.98 -6.26 -16.23
C LYS A 207 -32.39 -5.01 -16.86
N ARG A 208 -32.97 -3.83 -16.62
CA ARG A 208 -32.41 -2.57 -17.12
C ARG A 208 -30.98 -2.41 -16.64
N GLU A 209 -30.11 -1.84 -17.47
CA GLU A 209 -28.74 -1.56 -17.05
C GLU A 209 -28.75 -0.45 -15.99
N ILE A 210 -28.05 -0.66 -14.87
CA ILE A 210 -27.89 0.39 -13.85
C ILE A 210 -26.77 1.31 -14.35
N PRO A 211 -27.03 2.60 -14.61
CA PRO A 211 -26.04 3.51 -15.17
C PRO A 211 -24.73 3.53 -14.36
N ILE A 212 -23.61 3.48 -15.08
CA ILE A 212 -22.25 3.53 -14.53
C ILE A 212 -21.88 4.95 -14.10
N THR A 213 -22.52 5.97 -14.69
CA THR A 213 -22.20 7.42 -14.65
C THR A 213 -22.30 8.09 -13.28
N VAL A 214 -22.44 7.33 -12.21
CA VAL A 214 -22.53 7.85 -10.85
C VAL A 214 -21.11 8.13 -10.35
N GLU A 215 -20.49 9.23 -10.81
CA GLU A 215 -19.43 9.88 -10.03
C GLU A 215 -20.05 10.19 -8.67
N MET A 216 -19.67 9.42 -7.63
CA MET A 216 -20.42 9.40 -6.38
C MET A 216 -20.65 10.79 -5.80
N GLY A 217 -21.92 11.15 -5.70
CA GLY A 217 -22.37 12.40 -5.07
C GLY A 217 -22.60 13.54 -6.02
N SER A 218 -22.45 13.31 -7.32
CA SER A 218 -22.82 14.29 -8.33
C SER A 218 -24.31 14.64 -8.20
N LYS A 219 -24.68 15.83 -8.65
CA LYS A 219 -26.08 16.27 -8.70
C LYS A 219 -26.97 15.34 -9.54
N ASP A 220 -26.35 14.60 -10.45
CA ASP A 220 -27.02 13.71 -11.40
C ASP A 220 -27.26 12.30 -10.83
N ASP A 221 -26.91 12.09 -9.55
CA ASP A 221 -27.14 10.84 -8.82
C ASP A 221 -28.56 10.68 -8.25
N ASP A 222 -29.47 11.62 -8.49
CA ASP A 222 -30.84 11.53 -8.00
C ASP A 222 -31.46 10.21 -8.48
N GLU A 223 -31.87 9.36 -7.54
CA GLU A 223 -32.44 8.04 -7.86
C GLU A 223 -33.67 8.22 -8.73
N ASP A 224 -33.63 7.64 -9.95
CA ASP A 224 -34.81 7.54 -10.79
C ASP A 224 -35.89 6.75 -10.03
N GLU A 225 -36.98 7.43 -9.68
CA GLU A 225 -38.12 6.83 -8.98
C GLU A 225 -38.69 5.62 -9.75
N SER A 226 -38.51 5.58 -11.08
CA SER A 226 -38.93 4.48 -11.95
C SER A 226 -38.05 3.23 -11.82
N MET A 227 -36.83 3.34 -11.26
CA MET A 227 -35.84 2.29 -11.16
C MET A 227 -35.40 2.11 -9.71
N PRO A 228 -36.20 1.42 -8.88
CA PRO A 228 -35.89 1.30 -7.46
C PRO A 228 -34.65 0.43 -7.24
N ILE A 229 -33.57 1.04 -6.73
CA ILE A 229 -32.29 0.38 -6.48
C ILE A 229 -32.14 -0.01 -5.00
N LYS A 230 -31.55 -1.18 -4.76
CA LYS A 230 -31.03 -1.64 -3.48
C LYS A 230 -29.52 -1.48 -3.47
N TYR A 231 -29.01 -0.83 -2.43
CA TYR A 231 -27.59 -0.63 -2.21
C TYR A 231 -27.09 -1.61 -1.17
N GLU A 232 -25.90 -2.15 -1.42
CA GLU A 232 -25.22 -3.07 -0.51
C GLU A 232 -23.74 -2.69 -0.41
N CYS A 233 -23.26 -2.43 0.80
CA CYS A 233 -21.83 -2.41 1.11
C CYS A 233 -21.48 -3.80 1.65
N THR A 234 -20.56 -4.49 0.99
CA THR A 234 -20.07 -5.80 1.44
C THR A 234 -18.61 -5.67 1.83
N THR A 235 -18.25 -6.21 2.99
CA THR A 235 -16.86 -6.37 3.40
C THR A 235 -16.51 -7.84 3.43
N ILE A 236 -15.46 -8.22 2.71
CA ILE A 236 -14.85 -9.55 2.77
C ILE A 236 -13.52 -9.46 3.51
N SER A 237 -13.13 -10.56 4.14
CA SER A 237 -11.88 -10.69 4.88
C SER A 237 -11.18 -11.97 4.52
N MET A 238 -9.85 -11.92 4.50
CA MET A 238 -9.01 -13.09 4.36
C MET A 238 -7.77 -12.97 5.24
N SER A 239 -7.36 -14.06 5.90
CA SER A 239 -6.17 -14.02 6.74
C SER A 239 -4.89 -13.78 5.94
N LEU A 240 -3.98 -12.99 6.52
CA LEU A 240 -2.63 -12.79 5.99
C LEU A 240 -1.79 -14.07 6.07
N ALA A 241 -2.13 -15.01 6.96
CA ALA A 241 -1.48 -16.31 7.02
C ALA A 241 -1.73 -17.11 5.75
N SER A 242 -2.98 -17.15 5.28
CA SER A 242 -3.35 -17.81 4.02
C SER A 242 -2.75 -17.12 2.80
N LEU A 243 -2.76 -15.77 2.77
CA LEU A 243 -2.05 -15.02 1.73
C LEU A 243 -0.54 -15.27 1.75
N GLY A 244 0.05 -15.46 2.94
CA GLY A 244 1.46 -15.82 3.11
C GLY A 244 1.81 -17.19 2.50
N GLN A 245 0.93 -18.17 2.61
CA GLN A 245 1.10 -19.49 1.99
C GLN A 245 1.04 -19.40 0.46
N LEU A 246 0.09 -18.62 -0.09
CA LEU A 246 -0.04 -18.39 -1.54
C LEU A 246 1.06 -17.49 -2.12
N THR A 247 1.85 -16.84 -1.27
CA THR A 247 3.02 -16.04 -1.67
C THR A 247 4.34 -16.68 -1.27
N ASN A 248 4.33 -17.99 -0.97
CA ASN A 248 5.54 -18.75 -0.73
C ASN A 248 6.32 -18.95 -2.04
N ARG A 249 7.64 -18.74 -2.00
CA ARG A 249 8.56 -18.97 -3.13
C ARG A 249 8.49 -20.40 -3.65
N GLU A 250 8.28 -21.37 -2.76
CA GLU A 250 8.17 -22.80 -3.08
C GLU A 250 6.83 -23.16 -3.73
N CYS A 251 5.92 -22.19 -3.84
CA CYS A 251 4.59 -22.35 -4.40
C CYS A 251 4.37 -21.44 -5.63
N PRO A 252 5.02 -21.70 -6.78
CA PRO A 252 4.82 -20.88 -7.96
C PRO A 252 3.37 -20.98 -8.47
N PRO A 253 2.73 -19.84 -8.81
CA PRO A 253 1.39 -19.82 -9.38
C PRO A 253 1.30 -20.62 -10.69
N GLY A 254 0.14 -21.24 -10.93
CA GLY A 254 -0.10 -22.12 -12.07
C GLY A 254 0.48 -23.53 -11.94
N THR A 255 1.12 -23.87 -10.82
CA THR A 255 1.53 -25.24 -10.53
C THR A 255 0.43 -26.02 -9.82
N ARG A 256 0.40 -27.36 -9.98
CA ARG A 256 -0.52 -28.23 -9.21
C ARG A 256 -0.35 -28.07 -7.69
N HIS A 257 0.86 -27.77 -7.23
CA HIS A 257 1.12 -27.54 -5.81
C HIS A 257 0.40 -26.27 -5.32
N PHE A 258 0.45 -25.19 -6.11
CA PHE A 258 -0.31 -23.97 -5.86
C PHE A 258 -1.82 -24.20 -5.88
N GLU A 259 -2.34 -24.90 -6.88
CA GLU A 259 -3.76 -25.26 -6.96
C GLU A 259 -4.22 -26.05 -5.72
N ASN A 260 -3.40 -27.00 -5.26
CA ASN A 260 -3.72 -27.77 -4.05
C ASN A 260 -3.74 -26.90 -2.80
N ILE A 261 -2.79 -25.97 -2.64
CA ILE A 261 -2.76 -25.04 -1.51
C ILE A 261 -3.94 -24.08 -1.57
N ALA A 262 -4.25 -23.51 -2.73
CA ALA A 262 -5.41 -22.65 -2.93
C ALA A 262 -6.72 -23.39 -2.62
N CYS A 263 -6.88 -24.63 -3.09
CA CYS A 263 -8.02 -25.49 -2.76
C CYS A 263 -8.14 -25.77 -1.26
N THR A 264 -7.01 -25.97 -0.57
CA THR A 264 -7.00 -26.19 0.88
C THR A 264 -7.40 -24.93 1.64
N ILE A 265 -6.83 -23.78 1.27
CA ILE A 265 -7.18 -22.48 1.85
C ILE A 265 -8.66 -22.17 1.64
N GLU A 266 -9.21 -22.42 0.44
CA GLU A 266 -10.63 -22.21 0.18
C GLU A 266 -11.54 -23.08 1.08
N LYS A 267 -11.06 -24.25 1.53
CA LYS A 267 -11.80 -25.13 2.45
C LYS A 267 -11.60 -24.75 3.92
N GLU A 268 -10.39 -24.38 4.31
CA GLU A 268 -9.99 -24.22 5.72
C GLU A 268 -10.06 -22.77 6.22
N ASP A 269 -9.75 -21.80 5.36
CA ASP A 269 -9.78 -20.36 5.65
C ASP A 269 -10.32 -19.58 4.44
N PRO A 270 -11.59 -19.81 4.06
CA PRO A 270 -12.20 -19.18 2.90
C PRO A 270 -12.21 -17.66 3.03
N VAL A 271 -12.31 -16.99 1.88
CA VAL A 271 -12.70 -15.58 1.85
C VAL A 271 -14.09 -15.44 2.48
N THR A 272 -14.14 -14.89 3.68
CA THR A 272 -15.36 -14.76 4.49
C THR A 272 -16.00 -13.40 4.27
N VAL A 273 -17.33 -13.35 4.27
CA VAL A 273 -18.06 -12.09 4.33
C VAL A 273 -18.17 -11.71 5.80
N VAL A 274 -17.54 -10.59 6.19
CA VAL A 274 -17.48 -10.14 7.58
C VAL A 274 -18.41 -8.96 7.88
N SER A 275 -18.99 -8.33 6.85
CA SER A 275 -20.05 -7.34 7.00
C SER A 275 -20.90 -7.25 5.73
N ARG A 276 -22.19 -6.96 5.91
CA ARG A 276 -23.12 -6.70 4.80
C ARG A 276 -24.18 -5.67 5.20
N ILE A 277 -23.95 -4.41 4.83
CA ILE A 277 -24.88 -3.30 5.08
C ILE A 277 -25.79 -3.15 3.86
N ARG A 278 -27.09 -3.35 4.04
CA ARG A 278 -28.11 -3.23 2.98
C ARG A 278 -29.05 -2.08 3.26
N THR A 279 -29.37 -1.30 2.25
CA THR A 279 -30.35 -0.23 2.38
C THR A 279 -31.02 0.09 1.05
N GLY A 280 -32.21 0.68 1.11
CA GLY A 280 -32.91 1.23 -0.05
C GLY A 280 -32.61 2.70 -0.29
N ARG A 281 -31.60 3.27 0.38
CA ARG A 281 -31.07 4.60 0.12
C ARG A 281 -29.67 4.49 -0.46
N GLN A 282 -29.28 5.45 -1.29
CA GLN A 282 -27.93 5.51 -1.83
C GLN A 282 -26.84 5.43 -0.74
N LEU A 283 -25.88 4.54 -0.98
CA LEU A 283 -24.62 4.47 -0.23
C LEU A 283 -23.56 5.29 -0.97
N GLY A 284 -22.75 6.03 -0.22
CA GLY A 284 -21.67 6.89 -0.72
C GLY A 284 -20.29 6.36 -0.36
N ALA A 285 -19.35 7.25 -0.04
CA ALA A 285 -17.99 6.87 0.37
C ALA A 285 -17.97 5.73 1.42
N VAL A 286 -16.93 4.90 1.35
CA VAL A 286 -16.65 3.78 2.25
C VAL A 286 -15.28 4.00 2.88
N SER A 287 -15.11 3.62 4.14
CA SER A 287 -13.83 3.58 4.84
C SER A 287 -13.71 2.29 5.64
N LEU A 288 -12.49 1.74 5.71
CA LEU A 288 -12.13 0.62 6.58
C LEU A 288 -11.13 1.14 7.61
N ASP A 289 -11.47 1.09 8.90
CA ASP A 289 -10.64 1.66 9.95
C ASP A 289 -10.78 0.91 11.27
N GLU A 290 -9.75 0.99 12.12
CA GLU A 290 -9.81 0.46 13.47
C GLU A 290 -10.27 1.57 14.42
N ILE A 291 -11.42 1.38 15.09
CA ILE A 291 -11.97 2.34 16.06
C ILE A 291 -11.96 1.64 17.42
N ASP A 292 -11.30 2.24 18.41
CA ASP A 292 -11.10 1.65 19.74
C ASP A 292 -10.54 0.20 19.68
N GLY A 293 -9.64 -0.04 18.73
CA GLY A 293 -9.00 -1.36 18.51
C GLY A 293 -9.89 -2.40 17.83
N ALA A 294 -11.13 -2.05 17.47
CA ALA A 294 -12.02 -2.90 16.71
C ALA A 294 -11.98 -2.54 15.22
N ALA A 295 -11.80 -3.54 14.36
CA ALA A 295 -11.93 -3.35 12.93
C ALA A 295 -13.38 -3.01 12.56
N CYS A 296 -13.60 -1.92 11.83
CA CYS A 296 -14.91 -1.42 11.45
C CYS A 296 -14.97 -1.11 9.95
N VAL A 297 -16.13 -1.36 9.34
CA VAL A 297 -16.49 -0.73 8.06
C VAL A 297 -17.39 0.45 8.32
N CYS A 298 -17.10 1.57 7.67
CA CYS A 298 -17.87 2.80 7.75
C CYS A 298 -18.39 3.13 6.35
N VAL A 299 -19.67 3.48 6.22
CA VAL A 299 -20.26 3.86 4.93
C VAL A 299 -21.23 5.02 5.08
N VAL A 300 -21.18 5.97 4.15
CA VAL A 300 -22.16 7.06 4.07
C VAL A 300 -23.48 6.49 3.58
N LYS A 301 -24.55 6.70 4.35
CA LYS A 301 -25.94 6.50 3.96
C LYS A 301 -26.58 7.86 3.76
N ARG A 302 -26.80 8.24 2.50
CA ARG A 302 -27.23 9.61 2.16
C ARG A 302 -28.62 9.97 2.75
N PRO A 303 -28.85 11.27 3.01
CA PRO A 303 -27.93 12.38 2.75
C PRO A 303 -26.93 12.67 3.89
N ASN A 304 -27.23 12.36 5.15
CA ASN A 304 -26.49 12.89 6.30
C ASN A 304 -26.20 11.86 7.40
N ARG A 305 -26.20 10.57 7.07
CA ARG A 305 -26.00 9.48 8.04
C ARG A 305 -24.75 8.69 7.67
N ILE A 306 -23.93 8.34 8.66
CA ILE A 306 -22.83 7.39 8.52
C ILE A 306 -23.19 6.13 9.31
N VAL A 307 -23.01 4.97 8.71
CA VAL A 307 -23.20 3.67 9.36
C VAL A 307 -21.82 3.09 9.64
N LEU A 308 -21.56 2.74 10.89
CA LEU A 308 -20.35 2.07 11.34
C LEU A 308 -20.74 0.68 11.81
N GLU A 309 -20.10 -0.35 11.28
CA GLU A 309 -20.34 -1.72 11.67
C GLU A 309 -19.02 -2.39 12.02
N ARG A 310 -18.94 -2.93 13.23
CA ARG A 310 -17.78 -3.70 13.65
C ARG A 310 -17.69 -4.97 12.81
N LEU A 311 -16.50 -5.32 12.36
CA LEU A 311 -16.24 -6.52 11.58
C LEU A 311 -16.06 -7.72 12.52
N GLY A 312 -16.69 -8.83 12.18
CA GLY A 312 -16.61 -10.09 12.89
C GLY A 312 -17.03 -11.26 12.01
N ALA A 313 -16.76 -12.48 12.48
CA ALA A 313 -17.06 -13.73 11.80
C ALA A 313 -18.57 -13.95 11.67
N ASP A 314 -19.34 -13.56 12.68
CA ASP A 314 -20.80 -13.57 12.63
C ASP A 314 -21.36 -12.24 12.12
N PHE A 315 -21.25 -12.04 10.80
CA PHE A 315 -21.66 -10.79 10.16
C PHE A 315 -23.14 -10.44 10.34
N HIS A 316 -23.98 -11.38 10.78
CA HIS A 316 -25.40 -11.14 11.05
C HIS A 316 -25.65 -10.39 12.35
N ASN A 317 -24.76 -10.54 13.33
CA ASN A 317 -24.91 -10.01 14.69
C ASN A 317 -23.84 -8.96 15.04
N ASN A 318 -23.14 -8.45 14.04
CA ASN A 318 -22.16 -7.39 14.24
C ASN A 318 -22.80 -6.15 14.89
N PRO A 319 -22.21 -5.64 15.98
CA PRO A 319 -22.60 -4.35 16.55
C PRO A 319 -22.55 -3.26 15.48
N ARG A 320 -23.65 -2.52 15.37
CA ARG A 320 -23.80 -1.44 14.40
C ARG A 320 -24.16 -0.15 15.12
N MET A 321 -23.47 0.90 14.72
CA MET A 321 -23.72 2.27 15.13
C MET A 321 -24.13 3.07 13.91
N SER A 322 -24.99 4.07 14.12
CA SER A 322 -25.27 5.03 13.08
C SER A 322 -25.31 6.45 13.58
N LEU A 323 -24.53 7.28 12.91
CA LEU A 323 -24.33 8.67 13.25
C LEU A 323 -25.11 9.52 12.25
N THR A 324 -26.17 10.15 12.72
CA THR A 324 -26.86 11.21 12.00
C THR A 324 -26.12 12.51 12.29
N CYS A 325 -25.32 12.95 11.32
CA CYS A 325 -24.56 14.18 11.42
C CYS A 325 -25.53 15.36 11.25
N ARG A 326 -25.79 16.09 12.33
CA ARG A 326 -26.75 17.20 12.34
C ARG A 326 -26.35 18.26 11.31
N ILE A 327 -27.34 18.81 10.64
CA ILE A 327 -27.13 19.88 9.65
C ILE A 327 -26.75 21.20 10.35
N SER A 328 -25.98 22.03 9.65
CA SER A 328 -25.68 23.39 10.12
C SER A 328 -26.95 24.22 10.24
N GLN A 329 -27.13 24.90 11.39
CA GLN A 329 -28.29 25.74 11.67
C GLN A 329 -28.36 26.98 10.77
N GLU A 330 -27.20 27.46 10.30
CA GLU A 330 -27.08 28.58 9.38
C GLU A 330 -27.79 28.29 8.04
N TYR A 331 -27.79 27.02 7.62
CA TYR A 331 -28.38 26.58 6.35
C TYR A 331 -29.51 25.58 6.53
N LYS A 332 -30.29 25.71 7.62
CA LYS A 332 -31.37 24.77 7.97
C LYS A 332 -32.43 24.56 6.86
N ASN A 333 -32.58 25.53 5.96
CA ASN A 333 -33.55 25.51 4.85
C ASN A 333 -32.96 25.02 3.52
N GLN A 334 -31.68 24.65 3.50
CA GLN A 334 -30.98 24.21 2.29
C GLN A 334 -30.82 22.68 2.30
N GLN A 335 -30.53 22.07 1.14
CA GLN A 335 -30.30 20.63 1.05
C GLN A 335 -28.86 20.31 1.43
N HIS A 336 -28.66 19.47 2.45
CA HIS A 336 -27.34 19.01 2.90
C HIS A 336 -27.08 17.61 2.38
N SER A 337 -25.86 17.31 1.94
CA SER A 337 -25.42 15.95 1.61
C SER A 337 -23.96 15.74 2.00
N ILE A 338 -23.66 14.61 2.64
CA ILE A 338 -22.30 14.15 2.90
C ILE A 338 -21.75 13.61 1.57
N TRP A 339 -20.70 14.26 1.07
CA TRP A 339 -20.08 13.86 -0.19
C TRP A 339 -18.98 12.83 0.06
N ASN A 340 -18.08 13.12 1.01
CA ASN A 340 -16.99 12.23 1.39
C ASN A 340 -16.68 12.34 2.90
N PHE A 341 -15.98 11.35 3.46
CA PHE A 341 -15.59 11.34 4.87
C PHE A 341 -14.31 10.52 5.09
N ARG A 342 -13.65 10.74 6.23
CA ARG A 342 -12.59 9.87 6.75
C ARG A 342 -12.73 9.70 8.25
N VAL A 343 -12.49 8.48 8.71
CA VAL A 343 -12.32 8.20 10.15
C VAL A 343 -10.93 8.67 10.55
N ILE A 344 -10.81 9.26 11.73
CA ILE A 344 -9.54 9.60 12.38
C ILE A 344 -9.41 8.71 13.63
N PRO A 345 -8.84 7.50 13.49
CA PRO A 345 -8.77 6.52 14.58
C PRO A 345 -8.16 7.05 15.88
N SER A 346 -7.10 7.86 15.78
CA SER A 346 -6.36 8.36 16.94
C SER A 346 -7.14 9.36 17.80
N GLN A 347 -8.19 9.98 17.24
CA GLN A 347 -9.05 10.93 17.94
C GLN A 347 -10.47 10.39 18.20
N CYS A 348 -10.77 9.17 17.73
CA CYS A 348 -12.14 8.65 17.70
C CYS A 348 -13.12 9.66 17.07
N GLN A 349 -12.72 10.24 15.93
CA GLN A 349 -13.47 11.27 15.23
C GLN A 349 -13.69 10.92 13.76
N ILE A 350 -14.66 11.60 13.14
CA ILE A 350 -14.92 11.53 11.70
C ILE A 350 -14.81 12.93 11.10
N LEU A 351 -13.94 13.06 10.11
CA LEU A 351 -13.88 14.21 9.22
C LEU A 351 -14.88 14.03 8.08
N ILE A 352 -15.74 15.01 7.87
CA ILE A 352 -16.77 15.01 6.83
C ILE A 352 -16.56 16.20 5.91
N LEU A 353 -16.67 15.98 4.61
CA LEU A 353 -16.96 17.05 3.67
C LEU A 353 -18.45 17.01 3.29
N ARG A 354 -19.16 18.07 3.67
CA ARG A 354 -20.57 18.27 3.39
C ARG A 354 -20.74 19.33 2.33
N VAL A 355 -21.75 19.12 1.48
CA VAL A 355 -22.21 20.09 0.51
C VAL A 355 -23.61 20.54 0.84
N VAL A 356 -23.78 21.85 0.83
CA VAL A 356 -25.02 22.54 1.12
C VAL A 356 -25.46 23.22 -0.18
N ARG A 357 -26.53 22.69 -0.78
CA ARG A 357 -27.00 23.17 -2.09
C ARG A 357 -27.73 24.49 -1.93
N ALA A 358 -27.38 25.45 -2.77
CA ALA A 358 -28.03 26.74 -2.74
C ALA A 358 -29.51 26.64 -3.17
N VAL A 359 -30.37 27.45 -2.56
CA VAL A 359 -31.82 27.45 -2.86
C VAL A 359 -32.10 28.02 -4.25
N LYS A 360 -31.34 29.04 -4.65
CA LYS A 360 -31.41 29.65 -5.98
C LYS A 360 -30.33 29.04 -6.85
N SER A 361 -30.68 28.68 -8.08
CA SER A 361 -29.73 28.10 -9.05
C SER A 361 -28.56 29.01 -9.43
N GLN A 362 -28.63 30.32 -9.11
CA GLN A 362 -27.58 31.30 -9.38
C GLN A 362 -26.57 31.43 -8.24
N ASP A 363 -26.92 30.99 -7.03
CA ASP A 363 -26.04 31.07 -5.88
C ASP A 363 -25.11 29.84 -5.88
N PRO A 364 -23.81 29.98 -5.57
CA PRO A 364 -22.90 28.84 -5.50
C PRO A 364 -23.24 27.93 -4.32
N ASP A 365 -23.01 26.64 -4.49
CA ASP A 365 -23.12 25.67 -3.39
C ASP A 365 -22.09 25.99 -2.29
N THR A 366 -22.44 25.73 -1.03
CA THR A 366 -21.53 25.93 0.11
C THR A 366 -20.90 24.61 0.53
N TYR A 367 -19.59 24.62 0.78
CA TYR A 367 -18.81 23.44 1.16
C TYR A 367 -18.33 23.56 2.61
N LEU A 368 -18.61 22.55 3.42
CA LEU A 368 -18.27 22.51 4.85
C LEU A 368 -17.37 21.32 5.14
N VAL A 369 -16.26 21.57 5.83
CA VAL A 369 -15.44 20.54 6.48
C VAL A 369 -15.84 20.50 7.95
N GLU A 370 -16.24 19.34 8.44
CA GLU A 370 -16.78 19.15 9.79
C GLU A 370 -16.08 18.01 10.51
N LEU A 371 -15.81 18.15 11.80
CA LEU A 371 -15.36 17.08 12.68
C LEU A 371 -16.49 16.63 13.61
N PHE A 372 -16.66 15.33 13.76
CA PHE A 372 -17.67 14.71 14.63
C PHE A 372 -17.03 13.66 15.53
N ASP A 373 -17.35 13.68 16.82
CA ASP A 373 -16.96 12.62 17.75
C ASP A 373 -17.71 11.33 17.46
N ILE A 374 -17.00 10.20 17.59
CA ILE A 374 -17.57 8.87 17.51
C ILE A 374 -17.98 8.44 18.94
N PRO A 375 -19.28 8.22 19.21
CA PRO A 375 -19.73 7.65 20.47
C PRO A 375 -19.08 6.29 20.73
N THR A 376 -18.77 6.01 22.00
CA THR A 376 -18.19 4.73 22.43
C THR A 376 -19.21 3.60 22.45
N GLU A 377 -20.50 3.93 22.58
CA GLU A 377 -21.60 2.98 22.60
C GLU A 377 -22.15 2.74 21.18
N PHE A 378 -22.59 1.51 20.90
CA PHE A 378 -23.28 1.20 19.64
C PHE A 378 -24.76 1.58 19.74
N GLY A 379 -25.26 2.28 18.72
CA GLY A 379 -26.65 2.75 18.69
C GLY A 379 -26.89 3.75 17.57
N ASP A 380 -28.09 4.34 17.56
CA ASP A 380 -28.45 5.41 16.64
C ASP A 380 -28.31 6.76 17.34
N PHE A 381 -27.34 7.56 16.89
CA PHE A 381 -27.03 8.86 17.47
C PHE A 381 -27.31 10.00 16.50
N SER A 382 -27.65 11.16 17.04
CA SER A 382 -27.75 12.42 16.30
C SER A 382 -26.84 13.43 16.96
N ILE A 383 -25.69 13.69 16.34
CA ILE A 383 -24.58 14.42 16.93
C ILE A 383 -24.33 15.76 16.19
N PRO A 384 -24.08 16.87 16.90
CA PRO A 384 -23.61 18.11 16.29
C PRO A 384 -22.12 17.97 15.90
N PRO A 385 -21.61 18.79 14.95
CA PRO A 385 -20.18 18.87 14.70
C PRO A 385 -19.49 19.46 15.93
N GLU A 386 -18.33 18.90 16.29
CA GLU A 386 -17.44 19.48 17.31
C GLU A 386 -16.80 20.77 16.78
N SER A 387 -16.39 20.74 15.51
CA SER A 387 -15.91 21.93 14.79
C SER A 387 -16.34 21.87 13.33
N ALA A 388 -16.47 23.04 12.72
CA ALA A 388 -16.81 23.19 11.32
C ALA A 388 -16.02 24.35 10.70
N ARG A 389 -15.60 24.19 9.45
CA ARG A 389 -14.91 25.21 8.66
C ARG A 389 -15.51 25.29 7.26
N PHE A 390 -15.74 26.52 6.82
CA PHE A 390 -16.25 26.82 5.49
C PHE A 390 -15.11 26.80 4.49
N LEU A 391 -15.33 26.19 3.33
CA LEU A 391 -14.46 26.32 2.19
C LEU A 391 -15.12 27.30 1.22
N GLN A 392 -14.47 28.45 1.02
CA GLN A 392 -14.95 29.46 0.09
C GLN A 392 -14.60 29.01 -1.33
N SER A 393 -15.62 28.74 -2.15
CA SER A 393 -15.48 28.56 -3.59
C SER A 393 -16.75 29.05 -4.28
N THR A 394 -16.59 29.70 -5.43
CA THR A 394 -17.70 30.09 -6.32
C THR A 394 -18.02 29.03 -7.36
N ASP A 395 -17.13 28.04 -7.49
CA ASP A 395 -17.08 27.15 -8.63
C ASP A 395 -17.82 25.85 -8.31
N LYS A 396 -18.32 25.18 -9.35
CA LYS A 396 -19.09 23.94 -9.16
C LYS A 396 -18.13 22.81 -8.81
N LEU A 397 -18.19 22.32 -7.58
CA LEU A 397 -17.48 21.12 -7.16
C LEU A 397 -17.97 19.91 -7.97
N LEU A 398 -17.05 19.21 -8.58
CA LEU A 398 -17.27 18.02 -9.41
C LEU A 398 -16.87 16.73 -8.68
N ASN A 399 -15.81 16.75 -7.89
CA ASN A 399 -15.35 15.56 -7.15
C ASN A 399 -14.58 15.93 -5.89
N VAL A 400 -14.60 15.02 -4.92
CA VAL A 400 -13.95 15.14 -3.62
C VAL A 400 -13.22 13.86 -3.33
N GLN A 401 -11.92 13.97 -3.07
CA GLN A 401 -11.13 12.88 -2.56
C GLN A 401 -10.44 13.28 -1.27
N ILE A 402 -10.54 12.43 -0.25
CA ILE A 402 -9.79 12.61 0.99
C ILE A 402 -8.76 11.49 1.06
N ALA A 403 -7.51 11.85 1.23
CA ALA A 403 -6.41 10.89 1.39
C ALA A 403 -6.68 9.94 2.54
N GLU A 404 -6.22 8.70 2.41
CA GLU A 404 -6.33 7.73 3.49
C GLU A 404 -5.36 8.08 4.61
N LEU A 405 -5.87 8.11 5.85
CA LEU A 405 -5.05 8.23 7.03
C LEU A 405 -4.33 6.90 7.30
N ARG A 406 -3.02 6.93 7.11
CA ARG A 406 -2.15 5.79 7.42
C ARG A 406 -1.92 5.72 8.92
N GLY A 407 -2.80 4.99 9.61
CA GLY A 407 -2.58 4.54 10.98
C GLY A 407 -1.97 3.14 11.00
N GLY A 408 -0.97 2.91 11.85
CA GLY A 408 -0.54 1.54 12.16
C GLY A 408 -1.70 0.80 12.83
N THR A 409 -1.90 -0.48 12.49
CA THR A 409 -2.87 -1.31 13.23
C THR A 409 -2.40 -1.42 14.67
N GLN A 410 -3.31 -1.36 15.66
CA GLN A 410 -2.91 -1.36 17.08
C GLN A 410 -2.05 -2.59 17.47
N ASN A 411 -2.23 -3.67 16.74
CA ASN A 411 -1.56 -4.94 16.95
C ASN A 411 -0.53 -5.24 15.84
N ASP A 412 0.05 -4.23 15.20
CA ASP A 412 1.05 -4.43 14.15
C ASP A 412 2.31 -5.13 14.71
N GLU A 413 2.57 -6.35 14.24
CA GLU A 413 3.71 -7.17 14.66
C GLU A 413 4.95 -6.94 13.81
N SER A 414 4.86 -6.09 12.78
CA SER A 414 5.99 -5.76 11.93
C SER A 414 6.99 -4.85 12.64
N ILE A 415 8.09 -4.54 11.96
CA ILE A 415 9.04 -3.52 12.40
C ILE A 415 8.43 -2.09 12.40
N MET A 416 7.34 -1.83 11.68
CA MET A 416 6.83 -0.47 11.45
C MET A 416 6.54 0.36 12.70
N PRO A 417 5.89 -0.16 13.77
CA PRO A 417 5.64 0.62 14.98
C PRO A 417 6.93 1.12 15.63
N SER A 418 8.00 0.32 15.56
CA SER A 418 9.29 0.72 16.11
C SER A 418 9.95 1.83 15.30
N ILE A 419 9.81 1.84 13.96
CA ILE A 419 10.40 2.90 13.14
C ILE A 419 9.55 4.18 13.21
N ALA A 420 8.23 4.04 13.16
CA ALA A 420 7.28 5.14 13.17
C ALA A 420 7.09 5.78 14.56
N ALA A 421 7.60 5.15 15.63
CA ALA A 421 7.57 5.71 16.97
C ALA A 421 8.09 7.16 16.99
N ASN A 422 7.32 8.05 17.62
CA ASN A 422 7.58 9.48 17.77
C ASN A 422 7.52 10.32 16.48
N LYS A 423 7.20 9.75 15.31
CA LYS A 423 6.93 10.56 14.12
C LYS A 423 5.53 11.18 14.21
N PRO A 424 5.34 12.45 13.81
CA PRO A 424 4.01 12.99 13.58
C PRO A 424 3.31 12.16 12.48
N PRO A 425 1.99 11.98 12.57
CA PRO A 425 1.25 11.37 11.47
C PRO A 425 1.24 12.31 10.24
N PRO A 426 0.89 11.81 9.04
CA PRO A 426 0.74 12.66 7.85
C PRO A 426 -0.38 13.71 8.02
N PRO A 427 -0.39 14.81 7.24
CA PRO A 427 -1.56 15.66 7.16
C PRO A 427 -2.76 14.90 6.57
N ILE A 428 -3.97 15.37 6.88
CA ILE A 428 -5.16 14.95 6.11
C ILE A 428 -5.24 15.84 4.88
N SER A 429 -5.09 15.22 3.70
CA SER A 429 -5.14 15.92 2.42
C SER A 429 -6.51 15.73 1.76
N LEU A 430 -7.19 16.84 1.46
CA LEU A 430 -8.46 16.89 0.73
C LEU A 430 -8.21 17.51 -0.65
N TYR A 431 -8.61 16.80 -1.70
CA TYR A 431 -8.53 17.24 -3.08
C TYR A 431 -9.95 17.51 -3.59
N LEU A 432 -10.22 18.78 -3.90
CA LEU A 432 -11.52 19.29 -4.31
C LEU A 432 -11.43 19.68 -5.77
N ARG A 433 -12.02 18.87 -6.65
CA ARG A 433 -12.03 19.14 -8.09
C ARG A 433 -13.23 19.99 -8.42
N TYR A 434 -12.99 21.19 -8.94
CA TYR A 434 -13.98 22.09 -9.50
C TYR A 434 -13.99 21.97 -11.04
N ASP A 435 -14.91 22.66 -11.70
CA ASP A 435 -14.91 22.83 -13.15
C ASP A 435 -13.73 23.69 -13.66
N THR A 436 -13.21 24.58 -12.82
CA THR A 436 -12.09 25.48 -13.11
C THR A 436 -10.70 24.92 -12.74
N GLY A 437 -10.62 23.90 -11.88
CA GLY A 437 -9.34 23.41 -11.35
C GLY A 437 -9.45 22.46 -10.17
N VAL A 438 -8.40 22.40 -9.36
CA VAL A 438 -8.36 21.54 -8.16
C VAL A 438 -7.84 22.35 -6.97
N ASP A 439 -8.57 22.37 -5.86
CA ASP A 439 -8.03 22.84 -4.59
C ASP A 439 -7.46 21.67 -3.79
N HIS A 440 -6.31 21.91 -3.18
CA HIS A 440 -5.73 21.03 -2.18
C HIS A 440 -5.80 21.70 -0.81
N VAL A 441 -6.54 21.07 0.10
CA VAL A 441 -6.69 21.50 1.48
C VAL A 441 -5.98 20.50 2.39
N SER A 442 -5.06 20.96 3.21
CA SER A 442 -4.28 20.12 4.13
C SER A 442 -4.60 20.47 5.58
N ILE A 443 -4.83 19.45 6.40
CA ILE A 443 -5.04 19.58 7.84
C ILE A 443 -3.83 18.95 8.55
N TRP A 444 -2.94 19.77 9.09
CA TRP A 444 -1.74 19.28 9.75
C TRP A 444 -2.04 18.78 11.17
N PRO A 445 -1.37 17.72 11.63
CA PRO A 445 -1.50 17.29 13.02
C PRO A 445 -0.85 18.30 13.96
N CYS A 446 -1.55 18.60 15.03
CA CYS A 446 -1.07 19.36 16.18
C CYS A 446 -0.52 18.41 17.24
N ALA A 447 0.63 18.74 17.82
CA ALA A 447 1.18 18.00 18.95
C ALA A 447 0.67 18.57 20.28
N ARG A 448 0.27 17.69 21.20
CA ARG A 448 -0.02 18.03 22.59
C ARG A 448 0.87 17.18 23.51
N PRO A 449 1.56 17.76 24.49
CA PRO A 449 2.31 16.98 25.47
C PRO A 449 1.36 16.10 26.29
N LEU A 450 1.71 14.82 26.42
CA LEU A 450 0.98 13.92 27.31
C LEU A 450 1.40 14.17 28.76
N PRO A 451 0.46 14.11 29.74
CA PRO A 451 0.83 14.18 31.14
C PRO A 451 1.80 13.02 31.46
N PRO A 452 2.79 13.24 32.35
CA PRO A 452 3.76 12.21 32.70
C PRO A 452 3.03 10.96 33.18
N SER A 453 3.43 9.80 32.65
CA SER A 453 2.89 8.51 33.09
C SER A 453 3.05 8.38 34.61
N PRO A 454 2.03 7.89 35.34
CA PRO A 454 2.21 7.58 36.74
C PRO A 454 3.39 6.62 36.92
N PRO A 455 4.16 6.72 38.02
CA PRO A 455 5.31 5.86 38.26
C PRO A 455 4.87 4.39 38.14
N PRO A 456 5.64 3.55 37.43
CA PRO A 456 5.26 2.16 37.22
C PRO A 456 5.11 1.45 38.57
N SER A 457 4.00 0.73 38.73
CA SER A 457 3.84 -0.17 39.87
C SER A 457 5.01 -1.16 39.90
N PRO A 458 5.58 -1.50 41.06
CA PRO A 458 6.68 -2.46 41.18
C PRO A 458 6.34 -3.76 40.43
N GLY A 459 7.16 -4.11 39.42
CA GLY A 459 6.98 -5.31 38.61
C GLY A 459 6.18 -5.14 37.31
N SER A 460 5.63 -3.96 37.02
CA SER A 460 5.00 -3.68 35.72
C SER A 460 6.02 -3.12 34.73
N VAL A 461 6.18 -3.78 33.58
CA VAL A 461 6.92 -3.22 32.44
C VAL A 461 6.06 -2.13 31.84
N CYS A 462 6.32 -0.87 32.24
CA CYS A 462 5.67 0.27 31.61
C CYS A 462 6.14 0.34 30.16
N LYS A 463 5.22 0.18 29.19
CA LYS A 463 5.51 0.63 27.83
C LYS A 463 5.68 2.14 27.90
N GLU A 464 6.84 2.65 27.53
CA GLU A 464 7.08 4.08 27.42
C GLU A 464 5.96 4.67 26.55
N ARG A 465 5.16 5.55 27.14
CA ARG A 465 4.19 6.33 26.38
C ARG A 465 4.98 7.35 25.55
N PRO A 466 4.59 7.59 24.28
CA PRO A 466 5.19 8.66 23.52
C PRO A 466 5.05 9.98 24.31
N PRO A 467 6.03 10.89 24.24
CA PRO A 467 5.98 12.16 24.96
C PRO A 467 4.86 13.10 24.45
N MET A 468 4.42 12.87 23.21
CA MET A 468 3.45 13.71 22.51
C MET A 468 2.30 12.84 21.97
N GLU A 469 1.09 13.39 22.06
CA GLU A 469 -0.11 12.93 21.37
C GLU A 469 -0.37 13.87 20.18
N TYR A 470 -0.77 13.32 19.04
CA TYR A 470 -1.07 14.10 17.85
C TYR A 470 -2.57 14.08 17.56
N TYR A 471 -3.12 15.23 17.19
CA TYR A 471 -4.54 15.41 16.91
C TYR A 471 -4.73 16.38 15.73
N TYR A 472 -5.81 16.26 14.97
CA TYR A 472 -6.13 17.18 13.87
C TYR A 472 -7.16 18.22 14.33
N SER A 473 -6.97 19.45 13.87
CA SER A 473 -7.75 20.62 14.25
C SER A 473 -8.15 21.38 12.99
N LEU A 474 -9.43 21.76 12.88
CA LEU A 474 -9.90 22.56 11.75
C LEU A 474 -9.44 24.04 11.80
N ASN A 475 -8.81 24.47 12.88
CA ASN A 475 -8.18 25.79 12.95
C ASN A 475 -6.89 25.83 12.11
N ASP A 476 -6.20 24.69 11.99
CA ASP A 476 -4.87 24.55 11.38
C ASP A 476 -4.95 24.04 9.94
N VAL A 477 -6.00 24.44 9.23
CA VAL A 477 -6.22 24.07 7.82
C VAL A 477 -5.51 25.06 6.91
N GLU A 478 -4.60 24.54 6.10
CA GLU A 478 -3.96 25.23 4.99
C GLU A 478 -4.71 24.92 3.69
N SER A 479 -5.05 25.94 2.90
CA SER A 479 -5.62 25.75 1.57
C SER A 479 -4.66 26.25 0.50
N ARG A 480 -4.52 25.48 -0.58
CA ARG A 480 -3.73 25.84 -1.75
C ARG A 480 -4.53 25.49 -3.00
N THR A 481 -4.88 26.53 -3.77
CA THR A 481 -5.55 26.37 -5.06
C THR A 481 -4.54 26.05 -6.15
N LEU A 482 -4.75 24.94 -6.85
CA LEU A 482 -4.08 24.67 -8.11
C LEU A 482 -4.98 25.19 -9.22
N GLU A 483 -4.77 26.45 -9.58
CA GLU A 483 -5.43 27.03 -10.75
C GLU A 483 -4.93 26.28 -12.00
N SER A 484 -5.86 25.69 -12.74
CA SER A 484 -5.57 25.29 -14.12
C SER A 484 -5.45 26.57 -14.95
N LYS A 485 -4.27 27.20 -14.94
CA LYS A 485 -4.00 28.39 -15.79
C LYS A 485 -4.08 28.09 -17.28
N HIS A 486 -4.31 26.84 -17.65
CA HIS A 486 -4.56 26.41 -19.00
C HIS A 486 -5.96 25.80 -19.09
N HIS A 487 -6.95 26.62 -19.43
CA HIS A 487 -8.26 26.14 -19.86
C HIS A 487 -8.15 25.08 -20.98
N ASP A 488 -7.02 25.04 -21.71
CA ASP A 488 -6.74 24.09 -22.77
C ASP A 488 -6.24 22.70 -22.27
N MET A 489 -5.82 22.53 -21.01
CA MET A 489 -5.19 21.27 -20.54
C MET A 489 -6.17 20.18 -20.11
N GLY A 490 -7.47 20.43 -20.18
CA GLY A 490 -8.52 19.45 -19.82
C GLY A 490 -8.79 19.32 -18.31
N CYS A 491 -9.69 18.40 -17.97
CA CYS A 491 -10.11 18.08 -16.61
C CYS A 491 -9.00 17.38 -15.83
N ILE A 492 -8.57 17.99 -14.72
CA ILE A 492 -7.58 17.43 -13.81
C ILE A 492 -8.24 16.37 -12.92
N ARG A 493 -7.63 15.19 -12.82
CA ARG A 493 -8.02 14.12 -11.89
C ARG A 493 -6.89 13.83 -10.92
N THR A 494 -7.26 13.57 -9.67
CA THR A 494 -6.32 13.25 -8.60
C THR A 494 -6.42 11.79 -8.21
N VAL A 495 -5.30 11.21 -7.82
CA VAL A 495 -5.21 9.96 -7.08
C VAL A 495 -4.51 10.32 -5.76
N PRO A 496 -5.22 10.25 -4.63
CA PRO A 496 -4.76 10.89 -3.42
C PRO A 496 -3.72 10.01 -2.71
N GLY A 497 -2.58 10.60 -2.35
CA GLY A 497 -1.67 10.13 -1.32
C GLY A 497 -1.81 10.99 -0.06
N ALA A 498 -1.17 10.55 1.02
CA ALA A 498 -1.21 11.22 2.32
C ALA A 498 -0.51 12.59 2.27
N TYR A 499 0.72 12.66 1.73
CA TYR A 499 1.45 13.93 1.59
C TYR A 499 1.39 14.51 0.19
N ARG A 500 1.15 13.67 -0.82
CA ARG A 500 1.25 14.05 -2.24
C ARG A 500 0.07 13.48 -3.02
N ALA A 501 -0.17 14.02 -4.21
CA ALA A 501 -1.17 13.56 -5.17
C ALA A 501 -0.47 13.08 -6.46
N LEU A 502 -0.99 12.04 -7.10
CA LEU A 502 -0.71 11.79 -8.49
C LEU A 502 -1.84 12.45 -9.26
N VAL A 503 -1.48 13.24 -10.26
CA VAL A 503 -2.40 14.07 -11.01
C VAL A 503 -2.33 13.63 -12.45
N TYR A 504 -3.48 13.43 -13.09
CA TYR A 504 -3.55 13.13 -14.50
C TYR A 504 -4.63 13.97 -15.16
N THR A 505 -4.40 14.37 -16.40
CA THR A 505 -5.27 15.27 -17.15
C THR A 505 -6.08 14.50 -18.18
N VAL A 506 -7.34 14.88 -18.34
CA VAL A 506 -8.32 14.24 -19.23
C VAL A 506 -8.94 15.31 -20.13
N PRO A 507 -9.17 15.09 -21.44
CA PRO A 507 -9.83 16.08 -22.28
C PRO A 507 -11.21 16.52 -21.74
N PRO A 508 -11.57 17.80 -21.85
CA PRO A 508 -12.79 18.36 -21.22
C PRO A 508 -14.09 17.80 -21.82
N ASP A 509 -14.08 17.44 -23.11
CA ASP A 509 -15.28 17.01 -23.85
C ASP A 509 -15.61 15.52 -23.70
N LEU A 510 -14.74 14.76 -23.02
CA LEU A 510 -14.90 13.31 -22.84
C LEU A 510 -15.39 13.03 -21.42
N ILE A 511 -16.72 12.95 -21.28
CA ILE A 511 -17.38 12.44 -20.06
C ILE A 511 -17.47 10.90 -20.11
N THR A 512 -17.16 10.29 -21.26
CA THR A 512 -17.25 8.84 -21.44
C THR A 512 -16.17 8.09 -20.66
N SER A 513 -16.55 7.06 -19.91
CA SER A 513 -15.62 6.03 -19.43
C SER A 513 -15.35 5.07 -20.60
N PRO A 514 -14.11 4.88 -21.09
CA PRO A 514 -12.82 5.37 -20.57
C PRO A 514 -12.44 6.77 -21.10
N THR A 515 -11.70 7.53 -20.30
CA THR A 515 -11.30 8.90 -20.65
C THR A 515 -9.83 8.96 -21.04
N PRO A 516 -9.47 9.39 -22.28
CA PRO A 516 -8.09 9.62 -22.70
C PRO A 516 -7.34 10.45 -21.67
N THR A 517 -6.09 10.09 -21.38
CA THR A 517 -5.22 10.84 -20.48
C THR A 517 -4.15 11.54 -21.29
N THR A 518 -3.99 12.85 -21.08
CA THR A 518 -3.06 13.71 -21.83
C THR A 518 -1.72 13.93 -21.12
N GLY A 519 -1.63 13.57 -19.85
CA GLY A 519 -0.39 13.69 -19.09
C GLY A 519 -0.50 13.12 -17.68
N LEU A 520 0.65 12.79 -17.10
CA LEU A 520 0.83 12.38 -15.72
C LEU A 520 1.76 13.37 -15.02
N SER A 521 1.35 13.82 -13.84
CA SER A 521 2.07 14.78 -13.02
C SER A 521 2.06 14.34 -11.57
N THR A 522 3.08 14.76 -10.84
CA THR A 522 3.14 14.61 -9.40
C THR A 522 2.83 15.94 -8.73
N TYR A 523 1.96 15.91 -7.73
CA TYR A 523 1.74 17.06 -6.86
C TYR A 523 2.75 17.01 -5.74
N VAL A 524 3.71 17.95 -5.74
CA VAL A 524 4.75 18.01 -4.72
C VAL A 524 4.38 19.07 -3.70
N TYR A 525 3.99 18.63 -2.50
CA TYR A 525 3.88 19.54 -1.36
C TYR A 525 5.30 19.96 -0.94
N ARG A 526 5.75 21.12 -1.43
CA ARG A 526 6.87 21.84 -0.82
C ARG A 526 6.28 22.76 0.23
N GLY A 527 6.21 22.28 1.47
CA GLY A 527 5.97 23.15 2.61
C GLY A 527 7.04 24.23 2.65
N ASP A 528 6.70 25.43 3.13
CA ASP A 528 7.76 26.30 3.64
C ASP A 528 8.44 25.52 4.76
N GLU A 529 9.77 25.39 4.71
CA GLU A 529 10.64 24.53 5.55
C GLU A 529 10.62 24.86 7.07
N LYS A 530 9.50 25.35 7.62
CA LYS A 530 9.30 25.52 9.06
C LYS A 530 8.94 24.22 9.78
N ILE A 531 9.16 23.06 9.16
CA ILE A 531 9.04 21.79 9.85
C ILE A 531 10.36 21.58 10.60
N TYR A 532 10.26 21.51 11.93
CA TYR A 532 11.30 21.30 12.94
C TYR A 532 12.11 20.00 12.74
N LEU A 533 12.83 19.87 11.64
CA LEU A 533 13.87 18.88 11.48
C LEU A 533 15.18 19.50 11.95
N ASP A 534 15.75 18.90 13.00
CA ASP A 534 17.09 19.20 13.47
C ASP A 534 18.07 19.18 12.28
N PRO A 535 18.68 20.32 11.90
CA PRO A 535 19.57 20.44 10.74
C PRO A 535 20.75 19.46 10.80
N ASP A 536 21.15 19.04 12.01
CA ASP A 536 22.32 18.19 12.21
C ASP A 536 22.07 16.70 11.85
N ALA A 537 20.83 16.30 11.53
CA ALA A 537 20.47 14.94 11.14
C ALA A 537 20.46 14.69 9.62
N ALA A 538 20.75 15.71 8.80
CA ALA A 538 20.76 15.60 7.34
C ALA A 538 22.04 14.90 6.84
N LEU A 539 22.04 13.57 6.87
CA LEU A 539 23.00 12.75 6.12
C LEU A 539 22.86 13.05 4.61
N GLU A 540 23.93 13.54 3.99
CA GLU A 540 24.03 13.76 2.54
C GLU A 540 23.86 12.44 1.78
N LEU A 541 22.66 12.20 1.25
CA LEU A 541 22.40 11.19 0.23
C LEU A 541 22.67 11.83 -1.13
N ILE A 542 23.85 11.53 -1.69
CA ILE A 542 24.28 12.06 -3.00
C ILE A 542 23.36 11.52 -4.11
N PRO A 543 22.63 12.39 -4.85
CA PRO A 543 21.83 12.01 -6.01
C PRO A 543 22.77 11.66 -7.18
N ASP A 544 22.24 11.16 -8.29
CA ASP A 544 23.01 10.83 -9.50
C ASP A 544 23.75 9.47 -9.43
N TYR A 545 23.00 8.37 -9.63
CA TYR A 545 23.49 7.19 -10.37
C TYR A 545 22.41 6.14 -10.71
N PHE A 546 21.16 6.51 -10.98
CA PHE A 546 20.17 5.51 -11.41
C PHE A 546 19.87 5.48 -12.90
N GLU A 547 20.54 6.33 -13.69
CA GLU A 547 20.71 6.05 -15.10
C GLU A 547 21.83 5.03 -15.25
N VAL A 548 21.53 3.91 -15.91
CA VAL A 548 22.43 3.00 -16.66
C VAL A 548 22.03 1.51 -16.47
N HIS A 549 21.35 1.02 -17.52
CA HIS A 549 21.12 -0.37 -17.99
C HIS A 549 20.10 -1.26 -17.26
N ALA A 550 18.84 -1.18 -17.71
CA ALA A 550 17.80 -2.19 -17.51
C ALA A 550 17.83 -3.32 -18.57
N ASP A 551 18.74 -3.26 -19.54
CA ASP A 551 18.89 -4.30 -20.55
C ASP A 551 19.89 -5.34 -20.06
N GLY A 552 19.46 -6.61 -20.06
CA GLY A 552 20.28 -7.74 -19.68
C GLY A 552 21.43 -7.93 -20.66
N MET A 553 22.54 -7.23 -20.42
CA MET A 553 23.81 -7.52 -21.10
C MET A 553 24.29 -8.90 -20.68
N THR A 554 24.58 -9.73 -21.67
CA THR A 554 25.17 -11.05 -21.47
C THR A 554 26.63 -10.92 -21.02
N VAL A 555 27.16 -11.93 -20.33
CA VAL A 555 28.56 -11.95 -19.86
C VAL A 555 29.54 -11.74 -21.04
N ASP A 556 29.18 -12.21 -22.23
CA ASP A 556 30.00 -12.10 -23.43
C ASP A 556 30.14 -10.64 -23.93
N GLU A 557 29.11 -9.81 -23.79
CA GLU A 557 29.13 -8.38 -24.17
C GLU A 557 30.01 -7.53 -23.25
N TRP A 558 30.17 -7.95 -21.99
CA TRP A 558 31.07 -7.29 -21.05
C TRP A 558 32.54 -7.54 -21.42
N THR A 559 32.87 -8.80 -21.76
CA THR A 559 34.22 -9.20 -22.21
C THR A 559 34.64 -8.55 -23.53
N ALA A 560 33.68 -8.26 -24.42
CA ALA A 560 33.96 -7.55 -25.68
C ALA A 560 34.34 -6.09 -25.47
N ARG A 561 33.93 -5.48 -24.36
CA ARG A 561 34.17 -4.06 -24.06
C ARG A 561 35.51 -3.84 -23.33
N GLU A 562 36.00 -4.82 -22.58
CA GLU A 562 37.34 -4.79 -21.97
C GLU A 562 38.48 -4.95 -22.98
N ASN A 563 38.22 -5.53 -24.15
CA ASN A 563 39.23 -5.73 -25.20
C ASN A 563 39.36 -4.55 -26.18
N GLY A 564 38.64 -3.45 -25.95
CA GLY A 564 38.74 -2.22 -26.74
C GLY A 564 39.50 -1.14 -25.97
N ASP A 565 40.74 -0.89 -26.36
CA ASP A 565 41.59 0.18 -25.84
C ASP A 565 40.88 1.54 -25.84
N ILE A 566 40.49 2.02 -24.66
CA ILE A 566 40.16 3.42 -24.41
C ILE A 566 41.05 3.89 -23.26
N LEU A 567 42.15 4.56 -23.63
CA LEU A 567 42.92 5.42 -22.72
C LEU A 567 42.00 6.57 -22.29
N MET A 568 41.52 6.54 -21.05
CA MET A 568 40.94 7.73 -20.43
C MET A 568 42.06 8.58 -19.85
N GLU A 569 42.15 9.82 -20.33
CA GLU A 569 43.03 10.87 -19.82
C GLU A 569 42.77 11.16 -18.33
N GLU A 570 43.86 11.25 -17.59
CA GLU A 570 43.95 11.21 -16.14
C GLU A 570 43.87 12.62 -15.49
N GLU A 571 43.05 13.53 -16.03
CA GLU A 571 43.12 14.97 -15.69
C GLU A 571 41.85 15.62 -15.13
N GLU A 572 40.93 14.86 -14.52
CA GLU A 572 39.77 15.41 -13.77
C GLU A 572 39.71 15.02 -12.28
N GLN A 573 40.77 14.45 -11.70
CA GLN A 573 40.75 14.03 -10.28
C GLN A 573 41.14 15.09 -9.24
N ARG A 574 41.28 16.37 -9.59
CA ARG A 574 41.65 17.41 -8.61
C ARG A 574 40.87 18.71 -8.75
N LYS A 575 39.67 18.73 -8.17
CA LYS A 575 39.09 19.83 -7.36
C LYS A 575 37.71 19.41 -6.84
N PHE A 576 37.70 18.71 -5.71
CA PHE A 576 36.49 18.41 -4.94
C PHE A 576 36.06 19.69 -4.20
N ILE A 577 35.29 20.54 -4.87
CA ILE A 577 34.60 21.68 -4.25
C ILE A 577 33.25 21.15 -3.76
N TRP A 578 33.03 21.23 -2.45
CA TRP A 578 31.76 20.95 -1.80
C TRP A 578 30.60 21.69 -2.52
N PRO A 579 29.52 21.01 -2.94
CA PRO A 579 28.32 21.72 -3.36
C PRO A 579 27.70 22.36 -2.13
N GLN A 580 27.82 23.69 -2.02
CA GLN A 580 27.03 24.47 -1.06
C GLN A 580 25.54 24.11 -1.23
N PRO A 581 24.76 23.99 -0.15
CA PRO A 581 23.32 23.80 -0.24
C PRO A 581 22.77 24.88 -1.18
N ARG A 582 21.96 24.47 -2.16
CA ARG A 582 21.38 25.37 -3.18
C ARG A 582 20.43 26.36 -2.51
N GLN A 583 20.98 27.40 -1.88
CA GLN A 583 20.26 28.58 -1.46
C GLN A 583 19.91 29.36 -2.73
N ASN A 584 18.63 29.72 -2.89
CA ASN A 584 18.04 30.49 -4.00
C ASN A 584 17.43 29.70 -5.17
N ILE A 585 16.35 28.96 -4.90
CA ILE A 585 15.30 28.71 -5.92
C ILE A 585 13.98 29.29 -5.41
N HIS A 586 13.88 30.62 -5.46
CA HIS A 586 12.62 31.36 -5.30
C HIS A 586 11.82 31.48 -6.62
N SER A 587 12.23 30.81 -7.69
CA SER A 587 11.50 30.81 -8.96
C SER A 587 10.20 30.02 -8.83
N LYS A 588 9.06 30.71 -9.05
CA LYS A 588 7.69 30.20 -9.26
C LYS A 588 7.55 28.69 -9.03
N ARG A 589 7.11 28.33 -7.81
CA ARG A 589 6.83 26.95 -7.37
C ARG A 589 5.77 26.32 -8.26
N GLN A 590 6.18 25.61 -9.32
CA GLN A 590 5.28 24.69 -10.01
C GLN A 590 4.90 23.60 -9.00
N LEU A 591 3.62 23.56 -8.63
CA LEU A 591 3.08 22.54 -7.70
C LEU A 591 2.98 21.16 -8.37
N LEU A 592 2.93 21.15 -9.71
CA LEU A 592 2.97 19.95 -10.53
C LEU A 592 4.35 19.79 -11.14
N ALA A 593 4.95 18.61 -10.96
CA ALA A 593 6.09 18.18 -11.75
C ALA A 593 5.61 17.11 -12.74
N ASN A 594 5.79 17.37 -14.03
CA ASN A 594 5.46 16.41 -15.08
C ASN A 594 6.29 15.14 -14.87
N VAL A 595 5.66 13.98 -15.06
CA VAL A 595 6.36 12.70 -15.11
C VAL A 595 6.65 12.40 -16.57
N PRO A 596 7.93 12.30 -16.99
CA PRO A 596 8.25 11.87 -18.34
C PRO A 596 7.79 10.42 -18.51
N LEU A 597 6.83 10.21 -19.41
CA LEU A 597 6.34 8.90 -19.80
C LEU A 597 7.07 8.42 -21.05
N GLN A 598 7.26 7.12 -21.18
CA GLN A 598 7.74 6.53 -22.43
C GLN A 598 6.64 6.64 -23.50
N ASP A 599 7.00 6.87 -24.76
CA ASP A 599 6.04 7.08 -25.87
C ASP A 599 4.98 5.95 -25.95
N ALA A 600 5.39 4.71 -25.72
CA ALA A 600 4.48 3.55 -25.72
C ALA A 600 3.43 3.64 -24.60
N PHE A 601 3.82 4.07 -23.41
CA PHE A 601 2.90 4.23 -22.29
C PHE A 601 1.98 5.44 -22.47
N ASP A 602 2.51 6.50 -23.09
CA ASP A 602 1.75 7.69 -23.48
C ASP A 602 0.59 7.32 -24.44
N GLU A 603 0.85 6.41 -25.39
CA GLU A 603 -0.18 5.86 -26.29
C GLU A 603 -1.26 5.08 -25.52
N VAL A 604 -0.86 4.27 -24.53
CA VAL A 604 -1.80 3.54 -23.65
C VAL A 604 -2.69 4.51 -22.90
N LEU A 605 -2.12 5.56 -22.28
CA LEU A 605 -2.89 6.57 -21.56
C LEU A 605 -3.88 7.30 -22.45
N ARG A 606 -3.54 7.56 -23.73
CA ARG A 606 -4.45 8.17 -24.70
C ARG A 606 -5.65 7.29 -25.05
N LYS A 607 -5.55 5.96 -24.89
CA LYS A 607 -6.72 5.05 -25.00
C LYS A 607 -7.67 5.21 -23.82
N GLY A 608 -7.19 5.73 -22.71
CA GLY A 608 -8.01 6.18 -21.60
C GLY A 608 -8.00 5.24 -20.40
N VAL A 609 -7.99 5.84 -19.22
CA VAL A 609 -7.78 5.14 -17.95
C VAL A 609 -9.12 4.66 -17.39
N THR A 610 -9.24 3.36 -17.17
CA THR A 610 -10.44 2.75 -16.55
C THR A 610 -10.33 2.78 -15.04
N ALA A 611 -9.15 2.39 -14.53
CA ALA A 611 -8.87 2.38 -13.12
C ALA A 611 -7.39 2.73 -12.89
N ILE A 612 -7.15 3.48 -11.83
CA ILE A 612 -5.81 3.90 -11.41
C ILE A 612 -5.77 3.89 -9.89
N THR A 613 -4.66 3.41 -9.34
CA THR A 613 -4.38 3.48 -7.91
C THR A 613 -2.90 3.75 -7.69
N TRP A 614 -2.59 4.33 -6.53
CA TRP A 614 -1.24 4.73 -6.18
C TRP A 614 -0.99 4.48 -4.70
N ASP A 615 0.14 3.84 -4.42
CA ASP A 615 0.70 3.77 -3.08
C ASP A 615 1.89 4.72 -2.97
N GLU A 616 1.65 5.84 -2.30
CA GLU A 616 2.64 6.89 -2.07
C GLU A 616 3.94 6.36 -1.46
N ASP A 617 3.84 5.48 -0.47
CA ASP A 617 4.99 5.08 0.34
C ASP A 617 5.94 4.11 -0.39
N THR A 618 5.43 3.42 -1.42
CA THR A 618 6.28 2.63 -2.34
C THR A 618 6.60 3.38 -3.64
N GLY A 619 5.86 4.46 -3.93
CA GLY A 619 5.88 5.12 -5.22
C GLY A 619 5.40 4.20 -6.34
N ARG A 620 4.45 3.31 -6.07
CA ARG A 620 3.93 2.38 -7.08
C ARG A 620 2.58 2.86 -7.60
N VAL A 621 2.47 3.00 -8.90
CA VAL A 621 1.24 3.36 -9.60
C VAL A 621 0.78 2.16 -10.42
N CYS A 622 -0.48 1.78 -10.31
CA CYS A 622 -1.10 0.74 -11.13
C CYS A 622 -2.19 1.35 -12.00
N ILE A 623 -2.15 1.10 -13.30
CA ILE A 623 -3.05 1.67 -14.31
C ILE A 623 -3.57 0.56 -15.21
N THR A 624 -4.82 0.70 -15.63
CA THR A 624 -5.44 -0.16 -16.64
C THR A 624 -6.33 0.68 -17.56
N THR A 625 -6.56 0.19 -18.77
CA THR A 625 -7.36 0.85 -19.81
C THR A 625 -8.42 -0.11 -20.31
N ASP A 626 -9.54 0.40 -20.85
CA ASP A 626 -10.63 -0.49 -21.30
C ASP A 626 -10.27 -1.26 -22.57
N PHE A 627 -9.26 -0.79 -23.29
CA PHE A 627 -8.81 -1.36 -24.56
C PHE A 627 -7.85 -2.52 -24.37
N GLU A 628 -7.11 -2.54 -23.27
CA GLU A 628 -6.10 -3.55 -22.99
C GLU A 628 -6.44 -4.31 -21.70
N LYS A 629 -6.44 -5.64 -21.79
CA LYS A 629 -6.57 -6.50 -20.60
C LYS A 629 -5.24 -6.62 -19.87
N GLU A 630 -4.56 -5.50 -19.71
CA GLU A 630 -3.24 -5.39 -19.10
C GLU A 630 -3.28 -4.46 -17.89
N LEU A 631 -2.47 -4.82 -16.91
CA LEU A 631 -2.17 -4.02 -15.75
C LEU A 631 -0.76 -3.45 -15.95
N HIS A 632 -0.68 -2.13 -16.07
CA HIS A 632 0.54 -1.36 -16.20
C HIS A 632 0.96 -0.87 -14.82
N ILE A 633 2.21 -1.12 -14.43
CA ILE A 633 2.73 -0.78 -13.11
C ILE A 633 3.99 0.04 -13.26
N LEU A 634 3.95 1.26 -12.72
CA LEU A 634 5.06 2.20 -12.70
C LEU A 634 5.61 2.28 -11.28
N ASP A 635 6.88 1.90 -11.09
CA ASP A 635 7.58 2.09 -9.82
C ASP A 635 8.48 3.33 -9.91
N PHE A 636 8.23 4.30 -9.03
CA PHE A 636 9.05 5.49 -8.80
C PHE A 636 10.15 5.27 -7.75
N SER A 637 10.32 4.03 -7.30
CA SER A 637 11.39 3.62 -6.40
C SER A 637 12.22 2.49 -7.02
N CYS A 638 13.50 2.46 -6.68
CA CYS A 638 14.37 1.35 -7.01
C CYS A 638 14.23 0.27 -5.93
N ALA A 639 13.99 -0.97 -6.36
CA ALA A 639 13.95 -2.13 -5.49
C ALA A 639 14.80 -3.24 -6.07
N ARG A 640 15.57 -3.92 -5.22
CA ARG A 640 16.34 -5.09 -5.63
C ARG A 640 15.42 -6.21 -6.13
N LYS A 641 15.66 -6.68 -7.36
CA LYS A 641 15.06 -7.90 -7.89
C LYS A 641 15.72 -9.13 -7.23
N PRO A 642 14.98 -10.23 -7.00
CA PRO A 642 15.62 -11.47 -6.59
C PRO A 642 16.57 -11.91 -7.72
N ASP A 643 17.80 -12.25 -7.39
CA ASP A 643 18.77 -12.79 -8.36
C ASP A 643 18.97 -14.30 -8.18
N ALA A 644 19.65 -14.94 -9.14
CA ALA A 644 19.97 -16.37 -9.07
C ALA A 644 20.79 -16.69 -7.80
N ASP A 645 21.65 -15.76 -7.37
CA ASP A 645 22.43 -15.89 -6.14
C ASP A 645 21.52 -15.91 -4.90
N ASP A 646 20.40 -15.20 -4.88
CA ASP A 646 19.42 -15.30 -3.78
C ASP A 646 18.77 -16.68 -3.71
N GLN A 647 18.70 -17.42 -4.83
CA GLN A 647 18.31 -18.83 -4.79
C GLN A 647 19.42 -19.68 -4.18
N ILE A 648 20.65 -19.51 -4.65
CA ILE A 648 21.80 -20.28 -4.17
C ILE A 648 22.00 -20.08 -2.67
N ILE A 649 22.00 -18.82 -2.21
CA ILE A 649 22.16 -18.46 -0.80
C ILE A 649 21.01 -19.05 0.02
N PHE A 650 19.78 -18.98 -0.48
CA PHE A 650 18.63 -19.54 0.21
C PHE A 650 18.73 -21.07 0.34
N ASP A 651 19.08 -21.76 -0.75
CA ASP A 651 19.26 -23.22 -0.77
C ASP A 651 20.42 -23.64 0.15
N GLU A 652 21.50 -22.88 0.20
CA GLU A 652 22.63 -23.11 1.12
C GLU A 652 22.24 -22.90 2.58
N LEU A 653 21.50 -21.83 2.90
CA LEU A 653 21.01 -21.56 4.25
C LEU A 653 20.03 -22.66 4.70
N GLN A 654 19.15 -23.13 3.82
CA GLN A 654 18.27 -24.27 4.10
C GLN A 654 19.07 -25.54 4.39
N LYS A 655 20.09 -25.87 3.59
CA LYS A 655 20.98 -27.02 3.83
C LYS A 655 21.67 -26.90 5.20
N MET A 656 22.19 -25.72 5.53
CA MET A 656 22.83 -25.47 6.82
C MET A 656 21.87 -25.64 8.00
N ALA A 657 20.63 -25.15 7.89
CA ALA A 657 19.61 -25.30 8.92
C ALA A 657 19.21 -26.77 9.15
N VAL A 658 19.14 -27.56 8.07
CA VAL A 658 18.91 -29.01 8.13
C VAL A 658 20.08 -29.71 8.81
N ASP A 659 21.31 -29.40 8.42
CA ASP A 659 22.53 -29.97 9.01
C ASP A 659 22.65 -29.62 10.51
N GLU A 660 22.36 -28.38 10.89
CA GLU A 660 22.36 -27.94 12.29
C GLU A 660 21.26 -28.64 13.10
N SER A 661 20.05 -28.78 12.54
CA SER A 661 18.96 -29.53 13.17
C SER A 661 19.32 -31.01 13.36
N GLN A 662 19.98 -31.63 12.38
CA GLN A 662 20.48 -33.01 12.49
C GLN A 662 21.58 -33.10 13.55
N ARG A 663 22.51 -32.13 13.60
CA ARG A 663 23.55 -32.06 14.62
C ARG A 663 22.98 -31.90 16.03
N LEU A 664 21.97 -31.05 16.21
CA LEU A 664 21.27 -30.87 17.49
C LEU A 664 20.49 -32.12 17.90
N ARG A 665 19.92 -32.88 16.95
CA ARG A 665 19.33 -34.21 17.24
C ARG A 665 20.38 -35.22 17.69
N LEU A 666 21.56 -35.23 17.08
CA LEU A 666 22.68 -36.09 17.50
C LEU A 666 23.19 -35.73 18.90
N ILE A 667 23.18 -34.44 19.26
CA ILE A 667 23.56 -33.98 20.60
C ILE A 667 22.48 -34.28 21.66
N ARG A 668 21.19 -34.28 21.27
CA ARG A 668 20.07 -34.58 22.19
C ARG A 668 19.80 -36.06 22.42
N ASN A 669 20.38 -36.97 21.62
CA ASN A 669 20.27 -38.42 21.80
C ASN A 669 21.57 -39.13 22.26
N PRO A 670 22.16 -38.84 23.44
CA PRO A 670 23.20 -39.73 23.99
C PRO A 670 22.67 -40.80 24.97
N VAL A 671 21.38 -40.82 25.35
CA VAL A 671 20.91 -41.62 26.51
C VAL A 671 19.60 -42.37 26.25
N GLU A 672 19.54 -43.25 25.25
CA GLU A 672 18.46 -44.26 25.15
C GLU A 672 18.93 -45.61 24.56
N THR A 673 20.13 -46.06 24.91
CA THR A 673 20.57 -47.43 24.60
C THR A 673 20.97 -48.18 25.85
N CYS A 674 20.02 -48.43 26.75
CA CYS A 674 20.12 -49.46 27.80
C CYS A 674 18.71 -49.87 28.32
N PHE A 675 17.86 -50.46 27.47
CA PHE A 675 16.80 -51.33 27.97
C PHE A 675 16.65 -52.57 27.06
N PRO A 676 16.64 -53.79 27.64
CA PRO A 676 16.52 -55.03 26.87
C PRO A 676 15.09 -55.22 26.35
N LYS A 677 15.01 -55.69 25.11
CA LYS A 677 13.79 -56.02 24.37
C LYS A 677 13.00 -57.13 25.07
N SER A 678 11.71 -56.91 25.33
CA SER A 678 10.74 -57.97 25.61
C SER A 678 10.00 -58.39 24.32
N PRO A 679 9.48 -59.64 24.23
CA PRO A 679 9.16 -60.27 22.97
C PRO A 679 7.70 -60.07 22.50
N LYS A 680 7.58 -59.91 21.19
CA LYS A 680 6.51 -60.36 20.26
C LYS A 680 5.08 -60.49 20.82
N VAL A 681 4.19 -59.60 20.37
CA VAL A 681 2.79 -59.95 20.14
C VAL A 681 2.47 -59.75 18.66
N GLN A 682 2.03 -60.84 18.05
CA GLN A 682 1.63 -61.01 16.67
C GLN A 682 0.10 -60.91 16.64
N ARG A 683 -0.51 -60.15 15.70
CA ARG A 683 -1.59 -60.60 14.78
C ARG A 683 -2.55 -59.49 14.29
N PHE A 684 -2.72 -59.53 12.96
CA PHE A 684 -3.91 -59.31 12.11
C PHE A 684 -4.80 -58.06 12.26
N ALA A 685 -4.92 -57.29 11.17
CA ALA A 685 -6.09 -57.36 10.26
C ALA A 685 -5.94 -56.44 9.04
N ARG A 686 -6.29 -56.96 7.85
CA ARG A 686 -6.68 -56.18 6.65
C ARG A 686 -8.10 -55.62 6.87
N PRO A 687 -8.51 -54.56 6.15
CA PRO A 687 -9.34 -54.84 4.99
C PRO A 687 -9.08 -53.94 3.77
N THR A 688 -9.20 -54.57 2.61
CA THR A 688 -9.38 -54.00 1.27
C THR A 688 -10.71 -53.25 1.15
N LYS A 689 -10.70 -52.00 0.67
CA LYS A 689 -11.89 -51.35 0.07
C LYS A 689 -11.53 -50.48 -1.15
N LYS A 690 -11.94 -50.98 -2.31
CA LYS A 690 -12.49 -50.31 -3.51
C LYS A 690 -12.12 -48.84 -3.75
N PHE A 691 -11.32 -48.61 -4.78
CA PHE A 691 -11.24 -47.33 -5.50
C PHE A 691 -12.60 -47.00 -6.13
N ARG A 692 -13.21 -45.89 -5.72
CA ARG A 692 -14.32 -45.23 -6.42
C ARG A 692 -13.74 -44.13 -7.33
N LYS A 693 -14.31 -44.06 -8.53
CA LYS A 693 -14.08 -43.05 -9.57
C LYS A 693 -14.26 -41.63 -9.00
N LEU A 694 -13.36 -40.72 -9.39
CA LEU A 694 -13.48 -39.27 -9.22
C LEU A 694 -14.69 -38.75 -10.02
N PRO A 695 -15.52 -37.85 -9.48
CA PRO A 695 -16.53 -37.15 -10.27
C PRO A 695 -15.91 -35.91 -10.92
N THR A 696 -15.94 -35.90 -12.25
CA THR A 696 -16.00 -34.68 -13.06
C THR A 696 -17.34 -34.01 -12.76
N TYR A 697 -17.33 -32.86 -12.07
CA TYR A 697 -18.52 -32.02 -11.99
C TYR A 697 -18.50 -31.01 -13.14
N ILE A 698 -19.35 -31.31 -14.12
CA ILE A 698 -19.91 -30.38 -15.09
C ILE A 698 -20.85 -29.45 -14.30
N PHE A 699 -20.66 -28.14 -14.43
CA PHE A 699 -21.62 -27.15 -13.93
C PHE A 699 -22.73 -27.00 -14.98
N ASP A 700 -23.87 -27.62 -14.69
CA ASP A 700 -25.16 -27.24 -15.28
C ASP A 700 -25.90 -26.33 -14.28
N GLU A 701 -26.41 -25.23 -14.84
CA GLU A 701 -27.55 -24.39 -14.46
C GLU A 701 -27.73 -23.99 -12.97
N PHE A 702 -27.51 -22.70 -12.66
CA PHE A 702 -28.45 -21.83 -11.93
C PHE A 702 -28.12 -20.34 -12.13
#